data_AF-A0A952HM37-F1
#
_entry.id   AF-A0A952HM37-F1
#
_cell.length_a   1.000
_cell.length_b   1.000
_cell.length_c   1.000
_cell.angle_alpha   90.00
_cell.angle_beta   90.00
_cell.angle_gamma   90.00
#
_symmetry.space_group_name_H-M   'P 1'
#
loop_
_entity.id
_entity.type
_entity.pdbx_description
1 polymer ?
#
loop_
_entity_poly.entity_id
_entity_poly.type
_entity_poly.pdbx_seq_one_letter_code
_entity_poly.pdbx_strand_id
1 'polypeptide(L)'
;LDVVKEAQILGLPEFDLILCDEAHRTAGVSKKEETNFKLVHSNENIKGKKRLYMTATPKVFDVKGEEKKKIEEENLIKIFDMSDEEIFGPKFFEYSFRKAIEEGYLSNYRVVAMELDKKVVQRELYEYLISEGSLNIDETTKLVGLGKLVKGEVYNENGNPLDLKIKSGIVFTNRVSKSKQIAEEFPRIFQEYFKALPPAEVKHIDGNMSAFEKSSRIKWLKVGDDDKAHILTNAKVLTEGIDVPALDFVAFLDPKESIVDIIQAVGRVIRKAEGKEFGLIFIPLVVDTEKGNVDEQIEKTSYKTIWQVIGALASLDSAFEAQIRHILIKKGNENKKDEDKNKDPNREILIIDNGNIEQKELYESIREYLSAKIVKSFRLEGTFLKDWAVETAKIAKDLKNQIQIALEKDQSFRQKFEELRDALFTILNEGIEEQDAIDFIVQYILTKPIFDAVFEHKDRTDEILDSIFEYFKHFLENNIKELDKFYEEVRSKAKGLRNEEEKQEFLRHLYTNFFNVAFKEKADEAGIAYTPAALVSFIVKFTNYLTQKHFGKQLHDEDVVLLEPFAGTGTFISLAIENMNSQKLEEKLQRKEIWANEILLLPYMAMTKNIESVISKKTGKFIPFETALWTDSFSLMEKLYERKTPKLPAIIPEKFKEMIEKQLEAKVNVIISNPPWRAGKENEHEGRRNTEYRNLKKRIEQTYAKYSKQLGTTLVNSLYDKYIQALRMASDRMEEGVIGFVLNNGWLKGLAGRGVRKALSEEFAEVYVYDLKGDIRTRSKKEGENVFPIQTGNCLLFLVKRKDKKSPAKIFYKAVKDYAKKEEKFAELKEWEEKPNQIPWQEIVPNDKYDWIDQGDKEFESFVKLGDKKNKYETVIFDTYSSGLKTNRDIYAYNFSKDNLKEHMGRLIDTFNEHLEKVWSGEITPDNVEEKIEKDQRKIKWDRELRNWLFRLKENQRFKNNKAFPVFYRPFVPMWEYFDRVFNNCIYRLPSIFPTSDAENLAIAVSGRGSSWFDAFITDKLVSIDFINKTQIFPLYAYVEEKTLFGTTLSKKYNITDKALKEFQKALNDNSITKEDIFFYVFGVLSTPSYVERFKNNLSKELPRVPILDSFKEISELGRKLAELQLAYGRYVSAVVMKEKEKPDLPEYSGLDIVKTSDSDLDDYVEKVRLDKKNREIVVNGKVRVQNIPEFALECRVGNYPPIEWISKYLVKQEDKDTGIIWDPKIKVSEFIDIVKKLIAFSEKCLEIKGKLDELYS
;
A
#
# COMPACT_ATOMS: atom_id res chain seq x y z
N LEU A 1 31.31 20.23 34.27
CA LEU A 1 30.22 19.36 34.75
C LEU A 1 30.72 18.45 35.86
N ASP A 2 31.89 17.83 35.73
CA ASP A 2 32.48 16.99 36.79
C ASP A 2 32.65 17.72 38.14
N VAL A 3 33.13 18.95 38.13
CA VAL A 3 33.24 19.77 39.36
C VAL A 3 31.88 19.99 40.02
N VAL A 4 30.81 20.16 39.24
CA VAL A 4 29.45 20.34 39.77
C VAL A 4 28.92 19.02 40.33
N LYS A 5 29.20 17.90 39.66
CA LYS A 5 28.89 16.55 40.14
C LYS A 5 29.59 16.27 41.47
N GLU A 6 30.89 16.54 41.56
CA GLU A 6 31.67 16.41 42.80
C GLU A 6 31.15 17.34 43.89
N ALA A 7 30.83 18.59 43.58
CA ALA A 7 30.23 19.51 44.54
C ALA A 7 28.90 18.98 45.08
N GLN A 8 28.04 18.38 44.24
CA GLN A 8 26.79 17.76 44.68
C GLN A 8 27.00 16.49 45.51
N ILE A 9 28.06 15.73 45.25
CA ILE A 9 28.48 14.62 46.11
C ILE A 9 28.95 15.15 47.48
N LEU A 10 29.62 16.31 47.51
CA LEU A 10 30.10 16.98 48.72
C LEU A 10 29.02 17.83 49.44
N GLY A 11 27.76 17.79 48.97
CA GLY A 11 26.62 18.41 49.66
C GLY A 11 26.02 19.66 49.00
N LEU A 12 26.43 20.05 47.79
CA LEU A 12 25.73 21.07 47.01
C LEU A 12 24.29 20.59 46.71
N PRO A 13 23.25 21.41 46.95
CA PRO A 13 21.87 21.02 46.70
C PRO A 13 21.57 20.81 45.21
N GLU A 14 20.42 20.18 44.93
CA GLU A 14 19.90 20.08 43.57
C GLU A 14 19.49 21.44 43.00
N PHE A 15 19.61 21.63 41.70
CA PHE A 15 19.17 22.86 41.02
C PHE A 15 17.67 22.83 40.73
N ASP A 16 16.95 23.94 40.95
CA ASP A 16 15.55 24.03 40.53
C ASP A 16 15.41 24.06 39.00
N LEU A 17 16.36 24.67 38.30
CA LEU A 17 16.39 24.75 36.84
C LEU A 17 17.84 24.70 36.32
N ILE A 18 18.09 23.84 35.34
CA ILE A 18 19.35 23.77 34.60
C ILE A 18 19.09 24.29 33.18
N LEU A 19 19.83 25.33 32.78
CA LEU A 19 19.80 25.86 31.43
C LEU A 19 20.93 25.24 30.61
N CYS A 20 20.57 24.48 29.58
CA CYS A 20 21.49 23.85 28.65
C CYS A 20 21.53 24.68 27.37
N ASP A 21 22.36 25.71 27.37
CA ASP A 21 22.63 26.51 26.16
C ASP A 21 23.53 25.72 25.19
N GLU A 22 23.39 25.99 23.90
CA GLU A 22 23.98 25.22 22.81
C GLU A 22 23.76 23.70 22.96
N ALA A 23 22.51 23.33 23.26
CA ALA A 23 22.10 21.96 23.57
C ALA A 23 22.47 20.92 22.51
N HIS A 24 22.68 21.31 21.26
CA HIS A 24 23.15 20.42 20.19
C HIS A 24 24.55 19.82 20.46
N ARG A 25 25.32 20.38 21.41
CA ARG A 25 26.60 19.82 21.89
C ARG A 25 26.42 18.67 22.87
N THR A 26 25.24 18.58 23.47
CA THR A 26 24.86 17.49 24.38
C THR A 26 24.31 16.28 23.60
N ALA A 27 23.87 16.48 22.35
CA ALA A 27 23.49 15.42 21.44
C ALA A 27 24.68 14.78 20.69
N GLY A 28 24.52 13.53 20.24
CA GLY A 28 25.49 12.79 19.45
C GLY A 28 25.85 11.42 19.99
N VAL A 29 26.81 10.79 19.32
CA VAL A 29 27.28 9.42 19.57
C VAL A 29 28.25 9.40 20.76
N SER A 30 28.03 8.55 21.75
CA SER A 30 28.88 8.40 22.94
C SER A 30 29.54 7.03 22.98
N LYS A 31 30.87 7.00 22.87
CA LYS A 31 31.68 5.86 23.32
C LYS A 31 31.87 5.96 24.84
N LYS A 32 32.06 4.83 25.52
CA LYS A 32 32.11 4.73 27.00
C LYS A 32 33.13 5.66 27.70
N GLU A 33 34.07 6.29 26.99
CA GLU A 33 35.15 7.08 27.61
C GLU A 33 35.29 8.54 27.13
N GLU A 34 34.41 9.08 26.26
CA GLU A 34 34.58 10.48 25.80
C GLU A 34 33.25 11.23 25.67
N THR A 35 32.95 12.13 26.63
CA THR A 35 32.53 13.56 26.47
C THR A 35 31.79 14.09 27.71
N ASN A 36 32.37 15.11 28.37
CA ASN A 36 31.81 15.74 29.58
C ASN A 36 30.42 16.38 29.41
N PHE A 37 30.00 16.72 28.18
CA PHE A 37 28.75 17.45 27.91
C PHE A 37 27.47 16.60 28.07
N LYS A 38 27.54 15.28 27.87
CA LYS A 38 26.37 14.37 27.94
C LYS A 38 25.95 14.03 29.36
N LEU A 39 26.79 14.33 30.35
CA LEU A 39 26.49 14.09 31.77
C LEU A 39 25.25 14.88 32.23
N VAL A 40 24.93 16.00 31.57
CA VAL A 40 23.82 16.87 31.94
C VAL A 40 22.44 16.22 31.83
N HIS A 41 22.28 15.19 31.00
CA HIS A 41 21.00 14.51 30.76
C HIS A 41 20.50 13.68 31.95
N SER A 42 21.38 13.31 32.89
CA SER A 42 21.02 12.43 34.01
C SER A 42 21.14 13.11 35.37
N ASN A 43 20.12 12.95 36.20
CA ASN A 43 20.14 13.33 37.62
C ASN A 43 21.16 12.53 38.44
N GLU A 44 21.61 11.37 37.96
CA GLU A 44 22.70 10.61 38.59
C GLU A 44 24.03 11.36 38.52
N ASN A 45 24.20 12.23 37.52
CA ASN A 45 25.40 13.03 37.35
C ASN A 45 25.23 14.44 37.88
N ILE A 46 24.15 15.13 37.48
CA ILE A 46 23.87 16.51 37.90
C ILE A 46 22.40 16.59 38.33
N LYS A 47 22.14 16.71 39.62
CA LYS A 47 20.79 16.77 40.19
C LYS A 47 20.12 18.11 39.87
N GLY A 48 18.94 18.05 39.26
CA GLY A 48 18.06 19.20 39.08
C GLY A 48 16.61 18.84 38.74
N LYS A 49 15.67 19.69 39.17
CA LYS A 49 14.21 19.47 39.04
C LYS A 49 13.72 19.67 37.61
N LYS A 50 14.25 20.67 36.90
CA LYS A 50 13.90 20.97 35.50
C LYS A 50 15.15 21.24 34.67
N ARG A 51 15.08 20.91 33.38
CA ARG A 51 16.12 21.20 32.37
C ARG A 51 15.48 21.90 31.19
N LEU A 52 16.07 23.01 30.76
CA LEU A 52 15.68 23.73 29.56
C LEU A 52 16.81 23.63 28.54
N TYR A 53 16.55 22.99 27.41
CA TYR A 53 17.49 22.84 26.30
C TYR A 53 17.24 23.94 25.26
N MET A 54 18.28 24.71 24.95
CA MET A 54 18.21 25.84 24.02
C MET A 54 19.25 25.64 22.92
N THR A 55 18.84 25.76 21.67
CA THR A 55 19.77 25.78 20.55
C THR A 55 19.12 26.37 19.30
N ALA A 56 19.95 26.93 18.41
CA ALA A 56 19.55 27.30 17.05
C ALA A 56 19.74 26.16 16.03
N THR A 57 20.43 25.07 16.40
CA THR A 57 20.84 24.00 15.46
C THR A 57 20.64 22.61 16.05
N PRO A 58 19.39 22.12 16.19
CA PRO A 58 19.14 20.82 16.79
C PRO A 58 19.82 19.68 16.00
N LYS A 59 20.40 18.70 16.70
CA LYS A 59 20.97 17.48 16.08
C LYS A 59 19.98 16.33 16.18
N VAL A 60 19.49 15.87 15.03
CA VAL A 60 18.55 14.75 14.89
C VAL A 60 19.18 13.64 14.06
N PHE A 61 19.02 12.38 14.46
CA PHE A 61 19.60 11.21 13.80
C PHE A 61 18.52 10.35 13.14
N ASP A 62 18.74 10.00 11.86
CA ASP A 62 17.80 9.20 11.07
C ASP A 62 18.00 7.68 11.30
N VAL A 63 17.78 7.21 12.54
CA VAL A 63 17.90 5.78 12.90
C VAL A 63 16.71 5.36 13.74
N LYS A 64 15.92 4.39 13.25
CA LYS A 64 14.70 3.88 13.89
C LYS A 64 14.97 3.27 15.26
N GLY A 65 14.00 3.29 16.17
CA GLY A 65 14.15 2.77 17.54
C GLY A 65 14.67 1.33 17.69
N GLU A 66 14.26 0.39 16.83
CA GLU A 66 14.78 -1.01 16.88
C GLU A 66 16.20 -1.13 16.31
N GLU A 67 16.52 -0.46 15.20
CA GLU A 67 17.89 -0.41 14.64
C GLU A 67 18.84 0.37 15.55
N LYS A 68 18.36 1.45 16.17
CA LYS A 68 19.09 2.26 17.16
C LYS A 68 19.46 1.39 18.35
N LYS A 69 18.49 0.69 18.97
CA LYS A 69 18.78 -0.26 20.08
C LYS A 69 19.77 -1.33 19.66
N LYS A 70 19.62 -1.89 18.46
CA LYS A 70 20.54 -2.91 17.94
C LYS A 70 21.95 -2.39 17.74
N ILE A 71 22.12 -1.18 17.17
CA ILE A 71 23.42 -0.52 17.00
C ILE A 71 24.02 -0.14 18.36
N GLU A 72 23.20 0.32 19.30
CA GLU A 72 23.63 0.68 20.65
C GLU A 72 24.09 -0.55 21.46
N GLU A 73 23.39 -1.69 21.31
CA GLU A 73 23.70 -2.99 21.92
C GLU A 73 24.91 -3.68 21.26
N GLU A 74 24.97 -3.72 19.92
CA GLU A 74 26.03 -4.40 19.16
C GLU A 74 27.37 -3.64 19.17
N ASN A 75 27.35 -2.30 19.18
CA ASN A 75 28.58 -1.48 19.06
C ASN A 75 28.98 -0.75 20.35
N LEU A 76 28.31 -0.97 21.49
CA LEU A 76 28.60 -0.34 22.79
C LEU A 76 28.65 1.21 22.72
N ILE A 77 27.77 1.79 21.92
CA ILE A 77 27.74 3.23 21.62
C ILE A 77 26.34 3.74 21.96
N LYS A 78 26.18 4.82 22.73
CA LYS A 78 24.85 5.43 23.02
C LYS A 78 24.61 6.65 22.14
N ILE A 79 23.45 6.76 21.48
CA ILE A 79 23.13 7.88 20.57
C ILE A 79 22.12 8.82 21.23
N PHE A 80 22.56 10.04 21.53
CA PHE A 80 21.70 11.11 22.05
C PHE A 80 21.12 11.94 20.91
N ASP A 81 19.80 11.89 20.75
CA ASP A 81 19.05 12.55 19.67
C ASP A 81 18.12 13.61 20.26
N MET A 82 18.13 14.83 19.73
CA MET A 82 17.29 15.92 20.22
C MET A 82 15.79 15.74 19.92
N SER A 83 15.41 14.77 19.07
CA SER A 83 14.01 14.37 18.91
C SER A 83 13.50 13.42 20.01
N ASP A 84 14.38 12.98 20.91
CA ASP A 84 14.04 12.10 22.03
C ASP A 84 13.44 12.91 23.18
N GLU A 85 12.10 12.97 23.24
CA GLU A 85 11.38 13.70 24.27
C GLU A 85 11.62 13.15 25.69
N GLU A 86 12.06 11.89 25.85
CA GLU A 86 12.40 11.36 27.17
C GLU A 86 13.69 12.00 27.73
N ILE A 87 14.60 12.40 26.84
CA ILE A 87 15.90 12.98 27.22
C ILE A 87 15.86 14.51 27.18
N PHE A 88 15.32 15.09 26.11
CA PHE A 88 15.35 16.53 25.85
C PHE A 88 14.04 17.25 26.21
N GLY A 89 12.97 16.51 26.46
CA GLY A 89 11.63 17.06 26.64
C GLY A 89 11.00 17.55 25.32
N PRO A 90 9.70 17.89 25.34
CA PRO A 90 9.01 18.40 24.16
C PRO A 90 9.46 19.82 23.80
N LYS A 91 9.45 20.14 22.50
CA LYS A 91 9.68 21.51 21.99
C LYS A 91 8.47 22.39 22.29
N PHE A 92 8.59 23.29 23.27
CA PHE A 92 7.49 24.20 23.63
C PHE A 92 7.53 25.57 22.93
N PHE A 93 8.65 25.94 22.30
CA PHE A 93 8.78 27.20 21.55
C PHE A 93 9.82 27.06 20.43
N GLU A 94 9.55 27.68 19.29
CA GLU A 94 10.45 27.74 18.13
C GLU A 94 10.32 29.11 17.46
N TYR A 95 11.45 29.73 17.15
CA TYR A 95 11.51 31.01 16.45
C TYR A 95 12.58 30.94 15.36
N SER A 96 12.15 30.83 14.11
CA SER A 96 13.04 30.54 12.98
C SER A 96 13.77 31.78 12.47
N PHE A 97 14.92 31.58 11.81
CA PHE A 97 15.67 32.64 11.14
C PHE A 97 14.83 33.39 10.12
N ARG A 98 14.02 32.65 9.35
CA ARG A 98 13.13 33.23 8.33
C ARG A 98 12.13 34.20 8.96
N LYS A 99 11.44 33.77 10.02
CA LYS A 99 10.47 34.60 10.73
C LYS A 99 11.12 35.88 11.27
N ALA A 100 12.33 35.76 11.81
CA ALA A 100 13.10 36.91 12.27
C ALA A 100 13.53 37.86 11.13
N ILE A 101 13.80 37.37 9.91
CA ILE A 101 14.07 38.22 8.74
C ILE A 101 12.79 38.93 8.27
N GLU A 102 11.67 38.22 8.18
CA GLU A 102 10.37 38.75 7.73
C GLU A 102 9.79 39.79 8.68
N GLU A 103 9.92 39.56 9.99
CA GLU A 103 9.54 40.53 11.03
C GLU A 103 10.56 41.67 11.18
N GLY A 104 11.67 41.62 10.44
CA GLY A 104 12.68 42.68 10.44
C GLY A 104 13.54 42.72 11.71
N TYR A 105 13.75 41.60 12.39
CA TYR A 105 14.74 41.48 13.47
C TYR A 105 16.14 41.10 12.96
N LEU A 106 16.24 40.45 11.81
CA LEU A 106 17.48 40.13 11.11
C LEU A 106 17.54 40.81 9.73
N SER A 107 18.74 40.96 9.19
CA SER A 107 18.97 41.41 7.81
C SER A 107 18.85 40.22 6.86
N ASN A 108 18.45 40.46 5.62
CA ASN A 108 18.47 39.42 4.59
C ASN A 108 19.92 39.06 4.24
N TYR A 109 20.16 37.98 3.48
CA TYR A 109 21.50 37.54 3.11
C TYR A 109 21.64 37.25 1.61
N ARG A 110 22.87 37.35 1.10
CA ARG A 110 23.23 36.95 -0.28
C ARG A 110 24.48 36.09 -0.27
N VAL A 111 24.45 34.99 -1.00
CA VAL A 111 25.61 34.14 -1.26
C VAL A 111 26.28 34.64 -2.54
N VAL A 112 27.52 35.09 -2.45
CA VAL A 112 28.33 35.56 -3.58
C VAL A 112 29.38 34.51 -3.87
N ALA A 113 29.18 33.73 -4.93
CA ALA A 113 30.13 32.74 -5.42
C ALA A 113 30.87 33.34 -6.63
N MET A 114 32.17 33.57 -6.53
CA MET A 114 32.93 34.26 -7.58
C MET A 114 33.88 33.29 -8.28
N GLU A 115 33.74 33.15 -9.59
CA GLU A 115 34.65 32.34 -10.41
C GLU A 115 35.93 33.11 -10.71
N LEU A 116 37.06 32.46 -10.47
CA LEU A 116 38.39 33.04 -10.59
C LEU A 116 39.26 32.11 -11.41
N ASP A 117 39.63 32.57 -12.60
CA ASP A 117 40.54 31.84 -13.48
C ASP A 117 41.96 31.88 -12.92
N LYS A 118 42.41 30.69 -12.54
CA LYS A 118 43.74 30.42 -12.03
C LYS A 118 44.83 30.89 -13.00
N LYS A 119 44.63 30.76 -14.31
CA LYS A 119 45.61 31.16 -15.33
C LYS A 119 45.76 32.66 -15.45
N VAL A 120 44.65 33.40 -15.33
CA VAL A 120 44.69 34.87 -15.34
C VAL A 120 45.52 35.35 -14.17
N VAL A 121 45.23 34.86 -12.96
CA VAL A 121 46.01 35.22 -11.77
C VAL A 121 47.47 34.77 -11.89
N GLN A 122 47.73 33.57 -12.41
CA GLN A 122 49.09 33.07 -12.62
C GLN A 122 49.90 33.96 -13.58
N ARG A 123 49.26 34.52 -14.61
CA ARG A 123 49.90 35.42 -15.57
C ARG A 123 50.14 36.81 -14.97
N GLU A 124 49.13 37.41 -14.37
CA GLU A 124 49.21 38.78 -13.83
C GLU A 124 50.11 38.87 -12.59
N LEU A 125 50.23 37.79 -11.81
CA LEU A 125 51.07 37.70 -10.61
C LEU A 125 52.24 36.71 -10.79
N TYR A 126 52.76 36.55 -11.99
CA TYR A 126 53.86 35.62 -12.24
C TYR A 126 55.10 35.94 -11.38
N GLU A 127 55.48 37.22 -11.29
CA GLU A 127 56.63 37.67 -10.49
C GLU A 127 56.42 37.43 -8.98
N TYR A 128 55.19 37.61 -8.48
CA TYR A 128 54.81 37.25 -7.11
C TYR A 128 55.06 35.76 -6.84
N LEU A 129 54.50 34.90 -7.70
CA LEU A 129 54.40 33.46 -7.49
C LEU A 129 55.76 32.74 -7.55
N ILE A 130 56.75 33.34 -8.20
CA ILE A 130 58.12 32.82 -8.21
C ILE A 130 58.99 33.38 -7.06
N SER A 131 58.47 34.33 -6.28
CA SER A 131 59.20 34.90 -5.14
C SER A 131 59.18 33.96 -3.93
N GLU A 132 60.29 33.92 -3.18
CA GLU A 132 60.45 33.06 -2.01
C GLU A 132 59.48 33.48 -0.90
N GLY A 133 58.70 32.53 -0.37
CA GLY A 133 57.67 32.79 0.66
C GLY A 133 56.28 33.15 0.13
N SER A 134 56.06 33.21 -1.19
CA SER A 134 54.75 33.47 -1.79
C SER A 134 53.69 32.40 -1.47
N LEU A 135 52.42 32.81 -1.50
CA LEU A 135 51.28 31.89 -1.39
C LEU A 135 51.19 30.98 -2.63
N ASN A 136 50.60 29.78 -2.45
CA ASN A 136 50.33 28.94 -3.60
C ASN A 136 49.28 29.59 -4.52
N ILE A 137 49.31 29.22 -5.79
CA ILE A 137 48.46 29.83 -6.82
C ILE A 137 46.95 29.80 -6.47
N ASP A 138 46.44 28.76 -5.82
CA ASP A 138 45.03 28.68 -5.44
C ASP A 138 44.70 29.69 -4.32
N GLU A 139 45.61 29.87 -3.37
CA GLU A 139 45.50 30.84 -2.27
C GLU A 139 45.62 32.28 -2.78
N THR A 140 46.58 32.54 -3.67
CA THR A 140 46.73 33.82 -4.36
C THR A 140 45.47 34.16 -5.14
N THR A 141 44.91 33.19 -5.89
CA THR A 141 43.67 33.37 -6.64
C THR A 141 42.50 33.72 -5.72
N LYS A 142 42.33 33.02 -4.59
CA LYS A 142 41.30 33.33 -3.60
C LYS A 142 41.44 34.74 -3.00
N LEU A 143 42.67 35.23 -2.80
CA LEU A 143 42.91 36.59 -2.32
C LEU A 143 42.65 37.66 -3.36
N VAL A 144 42.91 37.39 -4.64
CA VAL A 144 42.44 38.26 -5.72
C VAL A 144 40.90 38.37 -5.68
N GLY A 145 40.20 37.26 -5.47
CA GLY A 145 38.74 37.26 -5.27
C GLY A 145 38.28 38.10 -4.09
N LEU A 146 38.93 37.95 -2.93
CA LEU A 146 38.67 38.80 -1.76
C LEU A 146 38.94 40.29 -2.08
N GLY A 147 40.00 40.56 -2.85
CA GLY A 147 40.34 41.90 -3.34
C GLY A 147 39.25 42.50 -4.23
N LYS A 148 38.70 41.72 -5.17
CA LYS A 148 37.57 42.13 -6.01
C LYS A 148 36.33 42.44 -5.18
N LEU A 149 36.01 41.58 -4.20
CA LEU A 149 34.89 41.79 -3.28
C LEU A 149 35.01 43.13 -2.55
N VAL A 150 36.14 43.41 -1.89
CA VAL A 150 36.33 44.63 -1.09
C VAL A 150 36.43 45.90 -1.95
N LYS A 151 36.84 45.77 -3.22
CA LYS A 151 36.85 46.87 -4.19
C LYS A 151 35.45 47.16 -4.77
N GLY A 152 34.46 46.32 -4.49
CA GLY A 152 33.12 46.41 -5.08
C GLY A 152 33.07 45.93 -6.54
N GLU A 153 34.08 45.21 -7.02
CA GLU A 153 34.10 44.58 -8.35
C GLU A 153 33.36 43.24 -8.31
N VAL A 154 32.08 43.29 -7.94
CA VAL A 154 31.18 42.13 -7.98
C VAL A 154 30.04 42.43 -8.92
N TYR A 155 29.86 41.58 -9.91
CA TYR A 155 28.83 41.73 -10.92
C TYR A 155 27.76 40.67 -10.72
N ASN A 156 26.51 41.03 -10.97
CA ASN A 156 25.44 40.04 -11.08
C ASN A 156 25.56 39.26 -12.40
N GLU A 157 24.72 38.24 -12.56
CA GLU A 157 24.76 37.35 -13.73
C GLU A 157 24.46 38.07 -15.07
N ASN A 158 23.95 39.30 -15.03
CA ASN A 158 23.68 40.15 -16.20
C ASN A 158 24.83 41.13 -16.51
N GLY A 159 25.92 41.09 -15.73
CA GLY A 159 27.06 41.99 -15.86
C GLY A 159 26.87 43.36 -15.23
N ASN A 160 25.81 43.56 -14.42
CA ASN A 160 25.61 44.82 -13.70
C ASN A 160 26.40 44.81 -12.38
N PRO A 161 27.15 45.86 -12.04
CA PRO A 161 27.86 45.95 -10.77
C PRO A 161 26.87 46.01 -9.60
N LEU A 162 27.20 45.34 -8.50
CA LEU A 162 26.48 45.42 -7.24
C LEU A 162 27.00 46.60 -6.42
N ASP A 163 26.09 47.41 -5.87
CA ASP A 163 26.44 48.45 -4.89
C ASP A 163 26.72 47.78 -3.53
N LEU A 164 27.98 47.42 -3.27
CA LEU A 164 28.42 46.77 -2.03
C LEU A 164 29.22 47.75 -1.19
N LYS A 165 28.72 48.06 0.02
CA LYS A 165 29.44 48.84 1.04
C LYS A 165 29.99 47.91 2.11
N ILE A 166 31.30 47.64 2.07
CA ILE A 166 31.96 46.69 2.96
C ILE A 166 32.80 47.46 3.96
N LYS A 167 32.39 47.44 5.23
CA LYS A 167 33.11 48.08 6.34
C LYS A 167 33.85 47.06 7.18
N SER A 168 33.26 45.88 7.37
CA SER A 168 33.77 44.83 8.24
C SER A 168 33.49 43.42 7.73
N GLY A 169 34.45 42.52 7.90
CA GLY A 169 34.24 41.12 7.55
C GLY A 169 35.19 40.14 8.23
N ILE A 170 34.81 38.86 8.17
CA ILE A 170 35.61 37.75 8.70
C ILE A 170 35.92 36.75 7.60
N VAL A 171 37.17 36.31 7.56
CA VAL A 171 37.65 35.28 6.63
C VAL A 171 38.00 34.02 7.41
N PHE A 172 37.38 32.90 7.05
CA PHE A 172 37.64 31.58 7.64
C PHE A 172 38.59 30.76 6.77
N THR A 173 39.62 30.20 7.40
CA THR A 173 40.56 29.24 6.79
C THR A 173 40.61 27.96 7.62
N ASN A 174 41.23 26.91 7.07
CA ASN A 174 41.36 25.62 7.76
C ASN A 174 42.54 25.54 8.76
N ARG A 175 43.54 26.43 8.66
CA ARG A 175 44.78 26.41 9.45
C ARG A 175 45.20 27.81 9.93
N VAL A 176 45.72 27.89 11.16
CA VAL A 176 46.21 29.15 11.76
C VAL A 176 47.38 29.73 10.97
N SER A 177 48.35 28.91 10.54
CA SER A 177 49.49 29.36 9.73
C SER A 177 49.04 30.04 8.44
N LYS A 178 48.09 29.43 7.74
CA LYS A 178 47.48 29.97 6.52
C LYS A 178 46.74 31.29 6.78
N SER A 179 46.02 31.38 7.90
CA SER A 179 45.32 32.62 8.29
C SER A 179 46.29 33.79 8.52
N LYS A 180 47.46 33.54 9.11
CA LYS A 180 48.54 34.54 9.28
C LYS A 180 49.11 34.98 7.95
N GLN A 181 49.52 34.02 7.13
CA GLN A 181 50.13 34.28 5.83
C GLN A 181 49.18 35.08 4.91
N ILE A 182 47.88 34.78 4.93
CA ILE A 182 46.88 35.55 4.19
C ILE A 182 46.80 37.01 4.65
N ALA A 183 46.84 37.27 5.96
CA ALA A 183 46.78 38.64 6.47
C ALA A 183 48.04 39.45 6.12
N GLU A 184 49.20 38.80 6.09
CA GLU A 184 50.49 39.41 5.76
C GLU A 184 50.63 39.68 4.25
N GLU A 185 50.21 38.75 3.40
CA GLU A 185 50.42 38.82 1.95
C GLU A 185 49.32 39.59 1.20
N PHE A 186 48.14 39.77 1.80
CA PHE A 186 47.00 40.44 1.13
C PHE A 186 47.35 41.83 0.57
N PRO A 187 48.01 42.75 1.32
CA PRO A 187 48.36 44.07 0.78
C PRO A 187 49.29 43.99 -0.43
N ARG A 188 50.25 43.05 -0.41
CA ARG A 188 51.22 42.84 -1.49
C ARG A 188 50.52 42.31 -2.74
N ILE A 189 49.74 41.23 -2.60
CA ILE A 189 48.97 40.64 -3.71
C ILE A 189 48.00 41.66 -4.31
N PHE A 190 47.31 42.43 -3.45
CA PHE A 190 46.37 43.45 -3.91
C PHE A 190 47.08 44.52 -4.72
N GLN A 191 48.21 45.04 -4.22
CA GLN A 191 48.97 46.07 -4.92
C GLN A 191 49.56 45.57 -6.24
N GLU A 192 50.08 44.34 -6.27
CA GLU A 192 50.66 43.75 -7.47
C GLU A 192 49.59 43.46 -8.54
N TYR A 193 48.39 43.03 -8.15
CA TYR A 193 47.30 42.72 -9.09
C TYR A 193 46.51 43.96 -9.53
N PHE A 194 46.03 44.77 -8.59
CA PHE A 194 45.15 45.92 -8.88
C PHE A 194 45.90 47.23 -9.13
N LYS A 195 47.23 47.26 -8.94
CA LYS A 195 48.08 48.45 -9.05
C LYS A 195 47.59 49.63 -8.19
N ALA A 196 46.98 49.33 -7.04
CA ALA A 196 46.45 50.30 -6.09
C ALA A 196 46.66 49.81 -4.64
N LEU A 197 46.55 50.72 -3.67
CA LEU A 197 46.52 50.31 -2.26
C LEU A 197 45.18 49.62 -1.94
N PRO A 198 45.16 48.58 -1.08
CA PRO A 198 43.93 47.91 -0.73
C PRO A 198 42.98 48.85 0.02
N PRO A 199 41.69 48.91 -0.35
CA PRO A 199 40.66 49.62 0.42
C PRO A 199 40.28 48.86 1.71
N ALA A 200 41.15 47.96 2.17
CA ALA A 200 40.93 47.11 3.33
C ALA A 200 42.24 46.84 4.08
N GLU A 201 42.18 46.82 5.41
CA GLU A 201 43.24 46.33 6.28
C GLU A 201 42.86 44.95 6.81
N VAL A 202 43.78 43.99 6.67
CA VAL A 202 43.56 42.60 7.07
C VAL A 202 44.44 42.26 8.27
N LYS A 203 43.84 41.69 9.31
CA LYS A 203 44.54 41.25 10.52
C LYS A 203 44.18 39.81 10.86
N HIS A 204 45.11 39.10 11.46
CA HIS A 204 44.90 37.75 11.94
C HIS A 204 44.49 37.71 13.43
N ILE A 205 43.71 36.68 13.80
CA ILE A 205 43.40 36.30 15.18
C ILE A 205 43.43 34.76 15.37
N ASP A 206 44.14 34.28 16.40
CA ASP A 206 44.20 32.85 16.77
C ASP A 206 43.99 32.56 18.26
N GLY A 207 43.97 31.27 18.61
CA GLY A 207 43.69 30.78 19.96
C GLY A 207 44.81 31.07 20.95
N ASN A 208 46.04 31.27 20.47
CA ASN A 208 47.23 31.51 21.30
C ASN A 208 47.34 32.96 21.78
N MET A 209 46.57 33.88 21.17
CA MET A 209 46.48 35.28 21.62
C MET A 209 45.77 35.38 22.99
N SER A 210 46.22 36.33 23.81
CA SER A 210 45.60 36.66 25.10
C SER A 210 44.17 37.20 24.92
N ALA A 211 43.36 37.14 25.98
CA ALA A 211 42.00 37.69 25.95
C ALA A 211 41.98 39.19 25.62
N PHE A 212 42.99 39.94 26.08
CA PHE A 212 43.16 41.36 25.78
C PHE A 212 43.43 41.59 24.28
N GLU A 213 44.36 40.84 23.68
CA GLU A 213 44.67 40.94 22.25
C GLU A 213 43.46 40.56 21.38
N LYS A 214 42.76 39.48 21.73
CA LYS A 214 41.52 39.06 21.04
C LYS A 214 40.45 40.16 21.11
N SER A 215 40.21 40.73 22.29
CA SER A 215 39.25 41.83 22.47
C SER A 215 39.66 43.08 21.69
N SER A 216 40.95 43.43 21.67
CA SER A 216 41.48 44.56 20.89
C SER A 216 41.27 44.39 19.39
N ARG A 217 41.53 43.18 18.85
CA ARG A 217 41.30 42.85 17.43
C ARG A 217 39.81 42.89 17.06
N ILE A 218 38.92 42.43 17.94
CA ILE A 218 37.46 42.50 17.73
C ILE A 218 36.97 43.96 17.79
N LYS A 219 37.48 44.77 18.72
CA LYS A 219 37.17 46.20 18.77
C LYS A 219 37.66 46.92 17.53
N TRP A 220 38.86 46.60 17.04
CA TRP A 220 39.39 47.13 15.79
C TRP A 220 38.48 46.79 14.60
N LEU A 221 37.98 45.56 14.50
CA LEU A 221 37.04 45.15 13.44
C LEU A 221 35.79 46.05 13.37
N LYS A 222 35.30 46.54 14.52
CA LYS A 222 34.08 47.37 14.61
C LYS A 222 34.24 48.78 14.02
N VAL A 223 35.47 49.29 13.92
CA VAL A 223 35.76 50.68 13.52
C VAL A 223 36.05 50.82 12.01
N GLY A 224 35.89 49.75 11.23
CA GLY A 224 35.99 49.86 9.77
C GLY A 224 34.90 50.76 9.21
N ASP A 225 35.22 51.48 8.13
CA ASP A 225 34.31 52.42 7.45
C ASP A 225 34.32 52.20 5.93
N ASP A 226 33.65 53.08 5.19
CA ASP A 226 33.50 52.98 3.74
C ASP A 226 34.81 53.28 2.97
N ASP A 227 35.76 54.00 3.58
CA ASP A 227 37.06 54.33 2.97
C ASP A 227 38.10 53.23 3.23
N LYS A 228 38.01 52.56 4.38
CA LYS A 228 38.94 51.52 4.80
C LYS A 228 38.24 50.40 5.58
N ALA A 229 37.96 49.30 4.88
CA ALA A 229 37.36 48.12 5.49
C ALA A 229 38.33 47.43 6.46
N HIS A 230 37.80 46.87 7.55
CA HIS A 230 38.59 46.05 8.48
C HIS A 230 38.18 44.58 8.36
N ILE A 231 39.18 43.69 8.16
CA ILE A 231 38.94 42.27 7.95
C ILE A 231 39.76 41.44 8.93
N LEU A 232 39.10 40.49 9.62
CA LEU A 232 39.79 39.51 10.47
C LEU A 232 39.84 38.13 9.83
N THR A 233 41.04 37.58 9.68
CA THR A 233 41.25 36.18 9.28
C THR A 233 41.40 35.30 10.52
N ASN A 234 40.79 34.12 10.52
CA ASN A 234 40.91 33.17 11.63
C ASN A 234 40.83 31.69 11.19
N ALA A 235 41.28 30.80 12.08
CA ALA A 235 41.03 29.37 12.00
C ALA A 235 40.50 28.85 13.35
N LYS A 236 39.21 28.44 13.38
CA LYS A 236 38.53 27.84 14.56
C LYS A 236 38.49 28.69 15.84
N VAL A 237 38.67 30.02 15.77
CA VAL A 237 38.63 30.89 16.97
C VAL A 237 37.36 31.68 17.05
N LEU A 238 36.89 32.22 15.92
CA LEU A 238 35.67 33.01 15.85
C LEU A 238 34.47 32.11 15.52
N THR A 239 34.33 30.96 16.18
CA THR A 239 33.24 30.00 15.92
C THR A 239 32.12 30.13 16.95
N GLU A 240 32.37 29.87 18.23
CA GLU A 240 31.34 29.89 19.30
C GLU A 240 31.80 30.69 20.53
N GLY A 241 30.86 31.35 21.22
CA GLY A 241 31.10 31.99 22.54
C GLY A 241 31.85 33.33 22.54
N ILE A 242 32.22 33.86 21.37
CA ILE A 242 32.89 35.17 21.23
C ILE A 242 31.91 36.15 20.59
N ASP A 243 31.58 37.24 21.29
CA ASP A 243 30.72 38.29 20.77
C ASP A 243 31.47 39.14 19.73
N VAL A 244 30.92 39.16 18.51
CA VAL A 244 31.46 39.87 17.36
C VAL A 244 30.39 40.88 16.89
N PRO A 245 30.77 42.11 16.49
CA PRO A 245 29.82 43.07 15.94
C PRO A 245 29.07 42.50 14.71
N ALA A 246 27.98 43.14 14.33
CA ALA A 246 27.33 42.83 13.06
C ALA A 246 28.32 43.06 11.90
N LEU A 247 28.47 42.06 11.03
CA LEU A 247 29.46 42.04 9.94
C LEU A 247 28.80 42.25 8.58
N ASP A 248 29.48 42.88 7.63
CA ASP A 248 28.94 43.02 6.26
C ASP A 248 29.12 41.73 5.46
N PHE A 249 30.25 41.03 5.65
CA PHE A 249 30.47 39.74 5.00
C PHE A 249 31.19 38.70 5.86
N VAL A 250 31.01 37.43 5.48
CA VAL A 250 31.88 36.33 5.86
C VAL A 250 32.38 35.60 4.63
N ALA A 251 33.66 35.24 4.62
CA ALA A 251 34.28 34.50 3.52
C ALA A 251 34.75 33.12 3.96
N PHE A 252 34.42 32.09 3.18
CA PHE A 252 34.91 30.73 3.38
C PHE A 252 35.95 30.40 2.30
N LEU A 253 37.23 30.58 2.61
CA LEU A 253 38.31 30.31 1.64
C LEU A 253 38.65 28.82 1.53
N ASP A 254 38.36 28.03 2.55
CA ASP A 254 38.57 26.59 2.58
C ASP A 254 37.29 25.87 3.07
N PRO A 255 37.03 24.61 2.66
CA PRO A 255 35.88 23.84 3.13
C PRO A 255 35.89 23.67 4.66
N LYS A 256 34.71 23.71 5.28
CA LYS A 256 34.53 23.44 6.72
C LYS A 256 33.91 22.06 6.94
N GLU A 257 34.45 21.29 7.87
CA GLU A 257 33.88 19.97 8.21
C GLU A 257 32.62 20.06 9.08
N SER A 258 32.48 21.14 9.87
CA SER A 258 31.35 21.35 10.79
C SER A 258 30.28 22.24 10.15
N ILE A 259 29.07 21.70 9.97
CA ILE A 259 27.89 22.47 9.52
C ILE A 259 27.51 23.53 10.57
N VAL A 260 27.63 23.20 11.86
CA VAL A 260 27.34 24.11 12.97
C VAL A 260 28.19 25.38 12.88
N ASP A 261 29.48 25.25 12.56
CA ASP A 261 30.38 26.39 12.40
C ASP A 261 29.94 27.33 11.26
N ILE A 262 29.39 26.77 10.19
CA ILE A 262 28.91 27.54 9.04
C ILE A 262 27.67 28.33 9.47
N ILE A 263 26.72 27.68 10.13
CA ILE A 263 25.49 28.32 10.64
C ILE A 263 25.83 29.46 11.61
N GLN A 264 26.75 29.24 12.54
CA GLN A 264 27.19 30.25 13.50
C GLN A 264 27.90 31.43 12.81
N ALA A 265 28.69 31.17 11.77
CA ALA A 265 29.32 32.21 10.96
C ALA A 265 28.27 33.05 10.20
N VAL A 266 27.27 32.40 9.60
CA VAL A 266 26.14 33.08 8.93
C VAL A 266 25.33 33.92 9.93
N GLY A 267 25.08 33.39 11.12
CA GLY A 267 24.35 34.09 12.19
C GLY A 267 24.97 35.44 12.60
N ARG A 268 26.28 35.62 12.41
CA ARG A 268 26.98 36.90 12.68
C ARG A 268 26.77 37.93 11.57
N VAL A 269 26.64 37.45 10.33
CA VAL A 269 26.48 38.26 9.12
C VAL A 269 25.05 38.73 8.93
N ILE A 270 24.06 38.07 9.49
CA ILE A 270 22.65 38.49 9.33
C ILE A 270 22.16 39.41 10.46
N ARG A 271 22.99 39.65 11.49
CA ARG A 271 22.69 40.66 12.52
C ARG A 271 22.43 42.02 11.87
N LYS A 272 21.39 42.72 12.33
CA LYS A 272 21.08 44.08 11.88
C LYS A 272 22.19 45.08 12.26
N ALA A 273 22.48 45.98 11.34
CA ALA A 273 23.38 47.12 11.51
C ALA A 273 22.85 48.33 10.74
N GLU A 274 23.24 49.53 11.14
CA GLU A 274 22.83 50.77 10.47
C GLU A 274 23.38 50.83 9.03
N GLY A 275 22.50 51.09 8.05
CA GLY A 275 22.86 51.15 6.63
C GLY A 275 23.09 49.80 5.95
N LYS A 276 22.84 48.68 6.64
CA LYS A 276 23.04 47.33 6.10
C LYS A 276 21.72 46.73 5.61
N GLU A 277 21.65 46.47 4.31
CA GLU A 277 20.50 45.81 3.68
C GLU A 277 20.64 44.29 3.64
N PHE A 278 21.85 43.80 3.34
CA PHE A 278 22.15 42.38 3.19
C PHE A 278 23.43 42.00 3.93
N GLY A 279 23.46 40.79 4.49
CA GLY A 279 24.68 40.13 4.90
C GLY A 279 25.26 39.26 3.79
N LEU A 280 26.54 39.40 3.48
CA LEU A 280 27.18 38.71 2.35
C LEU A 280 27.92 37.44 2.80
N ILE A 281 27.69 36.33 2.10
CA ILE A 281 28.42 35.07 2.28
C ILE A 281 29.26 34.85 1.03
N PHE A 282 30.56 35.11 1.13
CA PHE A 282 31.48 35.09 0.00
C PHE A 282 32.21 33.75 -0.14
N ILE A 283 32.24 33.20 -1.35
CA ILE A 283 32.88 31.94 -1.68
C ILE A 283 33.68 32.09 -2.99
N PRO A 284 35.02 32.22 -2.94
CA PRO A 284 35.85 32.25 -4.16
C PRO A 284 36.06 30.84 -4.73
N LEU A 285 35.77 30.69 -6.02
CA LEU A 285 35.87 29.44 -6.77
C LEU A 285 37.05 29.50 -7.72
N VAL A 286 38.08 28.70 -7.45
CA VAL A 286 39.27 28.61 -8.30
C VAL A 286 39.01 27.58 -9.40
N VAL A 287 39.09 27.99 -10.66
CA VAL A 287 38.85 27.12 -11.83
C VAL A 287 40.12 26.84 -12.62
N ASP A 288 40.25 25.60 -13.13
CA ASP A 288 41.34 25.15 -13.99
C ASP A 288 40.77 24.63 -15.32
N THR A 289 41.11 25.31 -16.42
CA THR A 289 40.45 25.18 -17.73
C THR A 289 40.92 23.97 -18.58
N GLU A 290 41.83 23.12 -18.11
CA GLU A 290 42.42 22.02 -18.91
C GLU A 290 41.99 20.58 -18.56
N LYS A 291 41.24 20.34 -17.47
CA LYS A 291 40.81 18.96 -17.10
C LYS A 291 39.34 18.69 -17.46
N GLY A 292 39.13 17.90 -18.51
CA GLY A 292 37.82 17.58 -19.10
C GLY A 292 36.90 16.63 -18.33
N ASN A 293 36.83 16.69 -16.99
CA ASN A 293 35.77 16.03 -16.23
C ASN A 293 35.29 16.91 -15.07
N VAL A 294 34.12 17.53 -15.27
CA VAL A 294 33.50 18.47 -14.33
C VAL A 294 33.11 17.79 -13.01
N ASP A 295 32.64 16.54 -13.05
CA ASP A 295 32.27 15.77 -11.85
C ASP A 295 33.49 15.52 -10.94
N GLU A 296 34.65 15.22 -11.54
CA GLU A 296 35.90 14.94 -10.81
C GLU A 296 36.55 16.22 -10.24
N GLN A 297 36.37 17.36 -10.92
CA GLN A 297 36.78 18.66 -10.41
C GLN A 297 35.91 19.08 -9.21
N ILE A 298 34.59 18.86 -9.23
CA ILE A 298 33.69 19.31 -8.17
C ILE A 298 33.90 18.57 -6.83
N GLU A 299 34.23 17.28 -6.84
CA GLU A 299 34.47 16.51 -5.61
C GLU A 299 35.82 16.83 -4.93
N LYS A 300 36.81 17.35 -5.67
CA LYS A 300 38.19 17.56 -5.19
C LYS A 300 38.58 19.04 -4.95
N THR A 301 37.71 20.02 -5.23
CA THR A 301 38.05 21.47 -5.25
C THR A 301 37.15 22.36 -4.36
N SER A 302 37.25 23.70 -4.49
CA SER A 302 36.48 24.74 -3.78
C SER A 302 34.95 24.64 -3.92
N TYR A 303 34.43 23.83 -4.85
CA TYR A 303 32.98 23.61 -5.03
C TYR A 303 32.33 22.84 -3.88
N LYS A 304 33.08 22.01 -3.13
CA LYS A 304 32.59 21.38 -1.89
C LYS A 304 32.13 22.43 -0.87
N THR A 305 32.80 23.57 -0.80
CA THR A 305 32.46 24.67 0.12
C THR A 305 31.09 25.27 -0.20
N ILE A 306 30.76 25.46 -1.49
CA ILE A 306 29.42 25.93 -1.90
C ILE A 306 28.35 25.00 -1.38
N TRP A 307 28.50 23.69 -1.60
CA TRP A 307 27.49 22.72 -1.19
C TRP A 307 27.29 22.70 0.33
N GLN A 308 28.38 22.77 1.10
CA GLN A 308 28.31 22.82 2.57
C GLN A 308 27.60 24.08 3.06
N VAL A 309 27.81 25.22 2.41
CA VAL A 309 27.13 26.48 2.74
C VAL A 309 25.66 26.43 2.33
N ILE A 310 25.33 25.97 1.13
CA ILE A 310 23.94 25.81 0.67
C ILE A 310 23.17 24.85 1.58
N GLY A 311 23.76 23.70 1.93
CA GLY A 311 23.15 22.73 2.85
C GLY A 311 22.96 23.29 4.26
N ALA A 312 23.93 24.06 4.76
CA ALA A 312 23.80 24.75 6.05
C ALA A 312 22.67 25.81 6.02
N LEU A 313 22.57 26.59 4.95
CA LEU A 313 21.50 27.58 4.78
C LEU A 313 20.12 26.92 4.63
N ALA A 314 20.02 25.83 3.88
CA ALA A 314 18.79 25.04 3.75
C ALA A 314 18.32 24.49 5.10
N SER A 315 19.23 24.15 6.01
CA SER A 315 18.88 23.73 7.38
C SER A 315 18.35 24.86 8.27
N LEU A 316 18.67 26.13 7.93
CA LEU A 316 18.20 27.32 8.65
C LEU A 316 16.89 27.88 8.08
N ASP A 317 16.71 27.72 6.77
CA ASP A 317 15.59 28.26 6.00
C ASP A 317 15.10 27.18 5.02
N SER A 318 14.04 26.47 5.38
CA SER A 318 13.46 25.43 4.53
C SER A 318 12.88 25.98 3.20
N ALA A 319 12.61 27.28 3.11
CA ALA A 319 12.20 27.93 1.87
C ALA A 319 13.39 28.29 0.96
N PHE A 320 14.61 28.38 1.51
CA PHE A 320 15.83 28.62 0.73
C PHE A 320 16.07 27.50 -0.29
N GLU A 321 15.83 26.25 0.07
CA GLU A 321 15.97 25.11 -0.85
C GLU A 321 15.03 25.23 -2.06
N ALA A 322 13.77 25.64 -1.82
CA ALA A 322 12.79 25.88 -2.89
C ALA A 322 13.16 27.10 -3.77
N GLN A 323 13.72 28.16 -3.18
CA GLN A 323 14.14 29.37 -3.89
C GLN A 323 15.38 29.12 -4.76
N ILE A 324 16.40 28.43 -4.23
CA ILE A 324 17.58 28.01 -4.99
C ILE A 324 17.17 27.10 -6.16
N ARG A 325 16.25 26.16 -5.91
CA ARG A 325 15.68 25.31 -6.98
C ARG A 325 15.02 26.16 -8.07
N HIS A 326 14.16 27.11 -7.71
CA HIS A 326 13.52 28.01 -8.67
C HIS A 326 14.54 28.84 -9.48
N ILE A 327 15.58 29.39 -8.83
CA ILE A 327 16.65 30.18 -9.49
C ILE A 327 17.45 29.32 -10.47
N LEU A 328 17.88 28.12 -10.06
CA LEU A 328 18.65 27.21 -10.90
C LEU A 328 17.84 26.72 -12.12
N ILE A 329 16.51 26.65 -12.01
CA ILE A 329 15.62 26.12 -13.05
C ILE A 329 15.12 27.18 -14.03
N LYS A 330 14.78 28.41 -13.58
CA LYS A 330 14.12 29.42 -14.43
C LYS A 330 14.94 29.79 -15.69
N LYS A 331 16.27 29.81 -15.57
CA LYS A 331 17.18 30.13 -16.68
C LYS A 331 17.44 28.98 -17.67
N GLY A 332 16.85 27.79 -17.46
CA GLY A 332 17.07 26.62 -18.32
C GLY A 332 16.11 26.57 -19.52
N ASN A 333 15.03 27.34 -19.46
CA ASN A 333 13.95 27.34 -20.46
C ASN A 333 13.80 28.68 -21.21
N GLU A 334 14.66 29.68 -20.98
CA GLU A 334 14.57 30.93 -21.73
C GLU A 334 15.25 30.79 -23.10
N ASN A 335 14.44 30.49 -24.12
CA ASN A 335 14.71 31.01 -25.46
C ASN A 335 14.74 32.54 -25.34
N LYS A 336 15.90 33.14 -25.63
CA LYS A 336 16.14 34.59 -25.68
C LYS A 336 14.96 35.33 -26.36
N LYS A 337 14.02 35.87 -25.57
CA LYS A 337 13.07 36.96 -25.90
C LYS A 337 12.05 37.09 -24.77
N ASP A 338 12.48 37.64 -23.64
CA ASP A 338 11.65 38.53 -22.82
C ASP A 338 12.59 39.36 -21.94
N GLU A 339 12.89 40.57 -22.41
CA GLU A 339 13.56 41.60 -21.62
C GLU A 339 12.56 42.14 -20.59
N ASP A 340 12.36 41.44 -19.49
CA ASP A 340 11.75 42.06 -18.32
C ASP A 340 12.82 42.87 -17.57
N LYS A 341 13.00 44.13 -17.99
CA LYS A 341 13.99 45.09 -17.46
C LYS A 341 13.73 45.56 -16.02
N ASN A 342 12.76 44.97 -15.31
CA ASN A 342 12.38 45.35 -13.95
C ASN A 342 12.44 44.20 -12.93
N LYS A 343 13.41 43.28 -13.06
CA LYS A 343 13.79 42.44 -11.90
C LYS A 343 14.60 43.30 -10.93
N ASP A 344 13.99 43.62 -9.79
CA ASP A 344 14.67 44.23 -8.65
C ASP A 344 15.93 43.41 -8.29
N PRO A 345 17.15 43.97 -8.44
CA PRO A 345 18.40 43.31 -8.05
C PRO A 345 18.41 42.88 -6.58
N ASN A 346 17.49 43.40 -5.75
CA ASN A 346 17.35 43.08 -4.34
C ASN A 346 16.70 41.73 -4.01
N ARG A 347 16.29 40.94 -5.01
CA ARG A 347 15.71 39.59 -4.81
C ARG A 347 16.65 38.41 -5.09
N GLU A 348 17.87 38.63 -5.54
CA GLU A 348 18.82 37.53 -5.85
C GLU A 348 19.56 37.06 -4.59
N ILE A 349 19.34 35.80 -4.20
CA ILE A 349 19.90 35.19 -2.99
C ILE A 349 21.24 34.48 -3.26
N LEU A 350 21.47 34.02 -4.49
CA LEU A 350 22.73 33.46 -4.95
C LEU A 350 23.20 34.26 -6.17
N ILE A 351 24.43 34.77 -6.11
CA ILE A 351 25.07 35.53 -7.19
C ILE A 351 26.32 34.76 -7.59
N ILE A 352 26.37 34.35 -8.86
CA ILE A 352 27.56 33.75 -9.47
C ILE A 352 28.20 34.79 -10.38
N ASP A 353 29.36 35.31 -9.98
CA ASP A 353 30.12 36.29 -10.77
C ASP A 353 31.10 35.53 -11.70
N ASN A 354 30.88 35.67 -13.01
CA ASN A 354 31.67 35.00 -14.06
C ASN A 354 32.94 35.78 -14.47
N GLY A 355 33.29 36.86 -13.76
CA GLY A 355 34.62 37.47 -13.83
C GLY A 355 35.07 38.02 -15.19
N ASN A 356 34.16 38.43 -16.07
CA ASN A 356 34.44 38.95 -17.42
C ASN A 356 35.11 37.95 -18.39
N ILE A 357 34.86 36.65 -18.23
CA ILE A 357 35.44 35.59 -19.08
C ILE A 357 34.41 35.11 -20.13
N GLU A 358 34.82 34.98 -21.39
CA GLU A 358 34.04 34.42 -22.52
C GLU A 358 33.73 32.90 -22.39
N GLN A 359 33.49 32.37 -21.18
CA GLN A 359 33.26 30.94 -20.96
C GLN A 359 31.85 30.66 -20.43
N LYS A 360 30.89 30.53 -21.35
CA LYS A 360 29.52 30.05 -21.05
C LYS A 360 29.45 28.56 -20.71
N GLU A 361 30.42 27.76 -21.15
CA GLU A 361 30.35 26.28 -21.05
C GLU A 361 30.59 25.74 -19.63
N LEU A 362 31.47 26.36 -18.84
CA LEU A 362 31.77 25.91 -17.48
C LEU A 362 30.63 26.26 -16.49
N TYR A 363 30.03 27.44 -16.65
CA TYR A 363 28.86 27.90 -15.89
C TYR A 363 27.65 26.95 -16.06
N GLU A 364 27.32 26.58 -17.31
CA GLU A 364 26.23 25.62 -17.57
C GLU A 364 26.52 24.26 -16.93
N SER A 365 27.79 23.79 -16.96
CA SER A 365 28.16 22.50 -16.37
C SER A 365 28.03 22.48 -14.83
N ILE A 366 28.44 23.55 -14.15
CA ILE A 366 28.30 23.69 -12.68
C ILE A 366 26.83 23.81 -12.29
N ARG A 367 26.06 24.56 -13.09
CA ARG A 367 24.63 24.74 -12.91
C ARG A 367 23.84 23.45 -13.14
N GLU A 368 24.19 22.66 -14.16
CA GLU A 368 23.63 21.33 -14.41
C GLU A 368 23.93 20.38 -13.25
N TYR A 369 25.15 20.38 -12.73
CA TYR A 369 25.53 19.59 -11.56
C TYR A 369 24.73 19.97 -10.30
N LEU A 370 24.67 21.27 -9.97
CA LEU A 370 23.88 21.77 -8.84
C LEU A 370 22.40 21.44 -9.02
N SER A 371 21.87 21.59 -10.23
CA SER A 371 20.48 21.24 -10.57
C SER A 371 20.22 19.74 -10.41
N ALA A 372 21.10 18.87 -10.91
CA ALA A 372 20.95 17.42 -10.82
C ALA A 372 21.01 16.91 -9.37
N LYS A 373 21.90 17.47 -8.53
CA LYS A 373 21.97 17.12 -7.10
C LYS A 373 20.80 17.67 -6.30
N ILE A 374 20.37 18.91 -6.53
CA ILE A 374 19.21 19.51 -5.84
C ILE A 374 17.92 18.81 -6.28
N VAL A 375 17.78 18.42 -7.55
CA VAL A 375 16.64 17.61 -8.01
C VAL A 375 16.68 16.20 -7.40
N LYS A 376 17.86 15.60 -7.21
CA LYS A 376 18.00 14.32 -6.49
C LYS A 376 17.65 14.45 -5.00
N SER A 377 18.02 15.54 -4.30
CA SER A 377 17.60 15.77 -2.91
C SER A 377 16.10 16.07 -2.79
N PHE A 378 15.51 16.68 -3.82
CA PHE A 378 14.06 16.92 -3.92
C PHE A 378 13.24 15.70 -4.35
N ARG A 379 13.85 14.55 -4.67
CA ARG A 379 13.11 13.29 -4.76
C ARG A 379 12.63 12.95 -3.36
N LEU A 380 11.48 13.52 -2.97
CA LEU A 380 10.72 13.32 -1.74
C LEU A 380 11.20 12.05 -1.01
N GLU A 381 12.26 12.18 -0.22
CA GLU A 381 12.81 11.00 0.45
C GLU A 381 11.74 10.47 1.39
N GLY A 382 11.72 9.15 1.60
CA GLY A 382 10.66 8.47 2.33
C GLY A 382 10.44 9.00 3.76
N THR A 383 11.40 9.74 4.32
CA THR A 383 11.35 10.40 5.63
C THR A 383 10.43 11.62 5.64
N PHE A 384 10.60 12.61 4.75
CA PHE A 384 9.72 13.78 4.72
C PHE A 384 8.26 13.39 4.55
N LEU A 385 7.96 12.53 3.58
CA LEU A 385 6.58 12.12 3.32
C LEU A 385 5.95 11.34 4.47
N LYS A 386 6.78 10.64 5.27
CA LYS A 386 6.34 9.87 6.42
C LYS A 386 6.09 10.76 7.63
N ASP A 387 6.99 11.69 7.91
CA ASP A 387 6.83 12.65 9.01
C ASP A 387 5.64 13.58 8.73
N TRP A 388 5.53 14.04 7.48
CA TRP A 388 4.40 14.81 6.98
C TRP A 388 3.08 14.04 7.12
N ALA A 389 3.05 12.73 6.84
CA ALA A 389 1.84 11.92 7.03
C ALA A 389 1.45 11.76 8.51
N VAL A 390 2.43 11.64 9.41
CA VAL A 390 2.19 11.56 10.86
C VAL A 390 1.65 12.88 11.41
N GLU A 391 2.26 14.01 11.05
CA GLU A 391 1.80 15.35 11.43
C GLU A 391 0.40 15.63 10.89
N THR A 392 0.15 15.30 9.63
CA THR A 392 -1.16 15.50 9.01
C THR A 392 -2.25 14.64 9.66
N ALA A 393 -1.93 13.41 10.05
CA ALA A 393 -2.87 12.56 10.79
C ALA A 393 -3.20 13.11 12.18
N LYS A 394 -2.22 13.73 12.85
CA LYS A 394 -2.45 14.46 14.11
C LYS A 394 -3.40 15.64 13.89
N ILE A 395 -3.11 16.50 12.90
CA ILE A 395 -3.97 17.66 12.57
C ILE A 395 -5.39 17.20 12.19
N ALA A 396 -5.53 16.13 11.40
CA ALA A 396 -6.82 15.56 11.06
C ALA A 396 -7.61 15.10 12.30
N LYS A 397 -6.94 14.46 13.27
CA LYS A 397 -7.56 14.07 14.55
C LYS A 397 -8.02 15.29 15.34
N ASP A 398 -7.20 16.33 15.42
CA ASP A 398 -7.52 17.55 16.16
C ASP A 398 -8.68 18.32 15.52
N LEU A 399 -8.72 18.40 14.18
CA LEU A 399 -9.86 18.93 13.42
C LEU A 399 -11.15 18.16 13.71
N LYS A 400 -11.12 16.82 13.70
CA LYS A 400 -12.29 15.98 14.02
C LYS A 400 -12.81 16.27 15.43
N ASN A 401 -11.92 16.37 16.42
CA ASN A 401 -12.30 16.69 17.80
C ASN A 401 -12.95 18.07 17.90
N GLN A 402 -12.42 19.08 17.20
CA GLN A 402 -13.01 20.43 17.20
C GLN A 402 -14.40 20.47 16.58
N ILE A 403 -14.59 19.77 15.45
CA ILE A 403 -15.91 19.64 14.81
C ILE A 403 -16.90 18.98 15.78
N GLN A 404 -16.51 17.90 16.46
CA GLN A 404 -17.37 17.23 17.45
C GLN A 404 -17.76 18.16 18.60
N ILE A 405 -16.80 18.92 19.15
CA ILE A 405 -17.08 19.92 20.21
C ILE A 405 -18.04 20.99 19.69
N ALA A 406 -17.87 21.46 18.45
CA ALA A 406 -18.76 22.45 17.83
C ALA A 406 -20.18 21.92 17.64
N LEU A 407 -20.33 20.65 17.22
CA LEU A 407 -21.63 19.98 17.07
C LEU A 407 -22.40 19.88 18.40
N GLU A 408 -21.69 19.74 19.52
CA GLU A 408 -22.30 19.68 20.86
C GLU A 408 -22.66 21.06 21.42
N LYS A 409 -21.85 22.09 21.12
CA LYS A 409 -21.93 23.40 21.78
C LYS A 409 -22.57 24.51 20.97
N ASP A 410 -22.57 24.42 19.64
CA ASP A 410 -23.08 25.46 18.73
C ASP A 410 -24.23 24.92 17.87
N GLN A 411 -25.45 25.38 18.17
CA GLN A 411 -26.66 24.98 17.45
C GLN A 411 -26.69 25.47 15.99
N SER A 412 -26.07 26.61 15.69
CA SER A 412 -25.94 27.14 14.33
C SER A 412 -25.01 26.24 13.50
N PHE A 413 -23.89 25.83 14.09
CA PHE A 413 -22.97 24.87 13.49
C PHE A 413 -23.67 23.53 13.23
N ARG A 414 -24.42 23.00 14.21
CA ARG A 414 -25.22 21.77 14.05
C ARG A 414 -26.20 21.89 12.88
N GLN A 415 -26.94 23.00 12.76
CA GLN A 415 -27.87 23.19 11.65
C GLN A 415 -27.15 23.16 10.29
N LYS A 416 -26.03 23.89 10.16
CA LYS A 416 -25.25 23.90 8.91
C LYS A 416 -24.64 22.54 8.58
N PHE A 417 -24.24 21.79 9.60
CA PHE A 417 -23.74 20.43 9.45
C PHE A 417 -24.83 19.47 8.93
N GLU A 418 -26.04 19.55 9.47
CA GLU A 418 -27.17 18.75 9.01
C GLU A 418 -27.56 19.10 7.55
N GLU A 419 -27.54 20.39 7.18
CA GLU A 419 -27.72 20.84 5.79
C GLU A 419 -26.68 20.24 4.83
N LEU A 420 -25.40 20.21 5.24
CA LEU A 420 -24.32 19.57 4.48
C LEU A 420 -24.55 18.05 4.39
N ARG A 421 -24.88 17.39 5.50
CA ARG A 421 -25.10 15.94 5.52
C ARG A 421 -26.24 15.53 4.58
N ASP A 422 -27.34 16.27 4.57
CA ASP A 422 -28.46 16.03 3.65
C ASP A 422 -28.05 16.22 2.18
N ALA A 423 -27.16 17.17 1.91
CA ALA A 423 -26.60 17.38 0.58
C ALA A 423 -25.70 16.23 0.13
N LEU A 424 -24.79 15.77 1.01
CA LEU A 424 -23.93 14.62 0.77
C LEU A 424 -24.75 13.33 0.59
N PHE A 425 -25.80 13.14 1.39
CA PHE A 425 -26.75 12.03 1.27
C PHE A 425 -27.40 12.00 -0.13
N THR A 426 -27.77 13.17 -0.65
CA THR A 426 -28.44 13.28 -1.95
C THR A 426 -27.46 13.12 -3.14
N ILE A 427 -26.24 13.65 -3.02
CA ILE A 427 -25.23 13.65 -4.09
C ILE A 427 -24.49 12.31 -4.18
N LEU A 428 -24.17 11.72 -3.03
CA LEU A 428 -23.40 10.49 -2.92
C LEU A 428 -24.36 9.31 -2.73
N ASN A 429 -24.74 8.96 -1.50
CA ASN A 429 -25.70 7.88 -1.28
C ASN A 429 -26.37 7.93 0.09
N GLU A 430 -27.40 7.11 0.25
CA GLU A 430 -28.21 7.03 1.48
C GLU A 430 -27.47 6.46 2.70
N GLY A 431 -26.22 6.02 2.53
CA GLY A 431 -25.38 5.44 3.58
C GLY A 431 -24.42 6.43 4.26
N ILE A 432 -24.53 7.74 3.98
CA ILE A 432 -23.68 8.77 4.59
C ILE A 432 -24.05 8.94 6.07
N GLU A 433 -23.12 8.58 6.95
CA GLU A 433 -23.22 8.77 8.41
C GLU A 433 -22.66 10.13 8.85
N GLU A 434 -22.92 10.54 10.10
CA GLU A 434 -22.36 11.76 10.68
C GLU A 434 -20.82 11.79 10.59
N GLN A 435 -20.17 10.67 10.89
CA GLN A 435 -18.71 10.57 10.80
C GLN A 435 -18.19 10.76 9.37
N ASP A 436 -18.95 10.36 8.34
CA ASP A 436 -18.55 10.53 6.95
C ASP A 436 -18.57 12.02 6.55
N ALA A 437 -19.58 12.76 6.98
CA ALA A 437 -19.66 14.20 6.75
C ALA A 437 -18.51 14.95 7.45
N ILE A 438 -18.19 14.57 8.70
CA ILE A 438 -17.00 15.09 9.41
C ILE A 438 -15.73 14.81 8.60
N ASP A 439 -15.56 13.57 8.12
CA ASP A 439 -14.39 13.19 7.34
C ASP A 439 -14.27 13.99 6.04
N PHE A 440 -15.36 14.27 5.33
CA PHE A 440 -15.34 15.12 4.14
C PHE A 440 -14.94 16.57 4.44
N ILE A 441 -15.44 17.15 5.53
CA ILE A 441 -15.03 18.50 5.97
C ILE A 441 -13.52 18.53 6.22
N VAL A 442 -13.00 17.56 6.98
CA VAL A 442 -11.57 17.49 7.31
C VAL A 442 -10.71 17.24 6.07
N GLN A 443 -11.15 16.35 5.18
CA GLN A 443 -10.47 16.11 3.90
C GLN A 443 -10.39 17.39 3.08
N TYR A 444 -11.51 18.12 2.93
CA TYR A 444 -11.54 19.35 2.15
C TYR A 444 -10.57 20.40 2.69
N ILE A 445 -10.63 20.67 4.00
CA ILE A 445 -9.81 21.70 4.66
C ILE A 445 -8.32 21.40 4.52
N LEU A 446 -7.92 20.14 4.69
CA LEU A 446 -6.52 19.75 4.57
C LEU A 446 -6.02 19.76 3.13
N THR A 447 -6.86 19.41 2.16
CA THR A 447 -6.43 19.22 0.77
C THR A 447 -6.55 20.48 -0.07
N LYS A 448 -7.58 21.30 0.13
CA LYS A 448 -7.83 22.49 -0.70
C LYS A 448 -6.62 23.44 -0.80
N PRO A 449 -5.94 23.81 0.30
CA PRO A 449 -4.76 24.70 0.21
C PRO A 449 -3.57 24.09 -0.52
N ILE A 450 -3.48 22.75 -0.52
CA ILE A 450 -2.47 21.99 -1.26
C ILE A 450 -2.74 22.10 -2.76
N PHE A 451 -4.00 21.89 -3.16
CA PHE A 451 -4.42 22.04 -4.55
C PHE A 451 -4.25 23.47 -5.04
N ASP A 452 -4.64 24.46 -4.25
CA ASP A 452 -4.44 25.89 -4.56
C ASP A 452 -2.96 26.27 -4.70
N ALA A 453 -2.07 25.57 -3.99
CA ALA A 453 -0.63 25.79 -4.08
C ALA A 453 0.02 25.12 -5.31
N VAL A 454 -0.50 23.96 -5.71
CA VAL A 454 0.01 23.15 -6.83
C VAL A 454 -0.54 23.63 -8.18
N PHE A 455 -1.76 24.18 -8.19
CA PHE A 455 -2.48 24.61 -9.38
C PHE A 455 -2.81 26.10 -9.33
N GLU A 456 -2.35 26.87 -10.33
CA GLU A 456 -2.47 28.32 -10.36
C GLU A 456 -3.88 28.82 -10.73
N HIS A 457 -4.72 27.96 -11.34
CA HIS A 457 -6.04 28.33 -11.82
C HIS A 457 -7.15 27.77 -10.92
N LYS A 458 -7.97 28.69 -10.39
CA LYS A 458 -9.29 28.33 -9.84
C LYS A 458 -10.22 27.96 -10.99
N ASP A 459 -10.84 26.80 -10.88
CA ASP A 459 -11.82 26.32 -11.84
C ASP A 459 -13.23 26.31 -11.24
N ARG A 460 -14.21 25.85 -12.03
CA ARG A 460 -15.60 25.72 -11.61
C ARG A 460 -15.79 24.71 -10.47
N THR A 461 -14.97 23.67 -10.41
CA THR A 461 -15.02 22.67 -9.35
C THR A 461 -14.63 23.28 -8.02
N ASP A 462 -13.60 24.13 -8.02
CA ASP A 462 -13.21 24.90 -6.84
C ASP A 462 -14.35 25.79 -6.34
N GLU A 463 -15.07 26.48 -7.23
CA GLU A 463 -16.23 27.31 -6.87
C GLU A 463 -17.36 26.49 -6.21
N ILE A 464 -17.64 25.30 -6.75
CA ILE A 464 -18.70 24.42 -6.20
C ILE A 464 -18.30 23.89 -4.83
N LEU A 465 -17.06 23.40 -4.68
CA LEU A 465 -16.58 22.85 -3.42
C LEU A 465 -16.41 23.93 -2.36
N ASP A 466 -15.90 25.11 -2.72
CA ASP A 466 -15.84 26.27 -1.82
C ASP A 466 -17.25 26.59 -1.32
N SER A 467 -18.25 26.69 -2.20
CA SER A 467 -19.65 26.94 -1.79
C SER A 467 -20.22 25.88 -0.83
N ILE A 468 -19.81 24.61 -0.94
CA ILE A 468 -20.30 23.53 -0.07
C ILE A 468 -19.64 23.58 1.31
N PHE A 469 -18.35 23.94 1.39
CA PHE A 469 -17.54 23.81 2.61
C PHE A 469 -17.11 25.14 3.25
N GLU A 470 -17.38 26.29 2.64
CA GLU A 470 -16.93 27.63 3.06
C GLU A 470 -17.21 27.92 4.55
N TYR A 471 -18.42 27.62 5.02
CA TYR A 471 -18.79 27.83 6.42
C TYR A 471 -17.84 27.10 7.39
N PHE A 472 -17.55 25.82 7.13
CA PHE A 472 -16.69 24.99 7.98
C PHE A 472 -15.22 25.39 7.87
N LYS A 473 -14.78 25.75 6.66
CA LYS A 473 -13.44 26.27 6.42
C LYS A 473 -13.18 27.53 7.27
N HIS A 474 -14.07 28.52 7.18
CA HIS A 474 -13.96 29.75 7.99
C HIS A 474 -14.04 29.48 9.49
N PHE A 475 -14.89 28.55 9.93
CA PHE A 475 -14.96 28.16 11.34
C PHE A 475 -13.61 27.59 11.83
N LEU A 476 -12.98 26.69 11.07
CA LEU A 476 -11.79 25.97 11.51
C LEU A 476 -10.49 26.77 11.33
N GLU A 477 -10.37 27.58 10.27
CA GLU A 477 -9.24 28.50 10.07
C GLU A 477 -9.10 29.49 11.25
N ASN A 478 -10.21 29.97 11.80
CA ASN A 478 -10.18 30.89 12.94
C ASN A 478 -9.78 30.23 14.28
N ASN A 479 -9.87 28.90 14.37
CA ASN A 479 -9.73 28.17 15.64
C ASN A 479 -8.45 27.32 15.74
N ILE A 480 -7.71 27.11 14.65
CA ILE A 480 -6.53 26.22 14.64
C ILE A 480 -5.32 26.92 13.99
N LYS A 481 -4.52 27.61 14.80
CA LYS A 481 -3.27 28.28 14.37
C LYS A 481 -2.22 27.33 13.80
N GLU A 482 -2.28 26.05 14.14
CA GLU A 482 -1.35 25.03 13.65
C GLU A 482 -1.52 24.75 12.15
N LEU A 483 -2.70 25.08 11.56
CA LEU A 483 -2.96 24.96 10.12
C LEU A 483 -2.11 25.95 9.30
N ASP A 484 -1.83 27.14 9.82
CA ASP A 484 -1.07 28.16 9.08
C ASP A 484 0.35 27.68 8.77
N LYS A 485 1.01 27.09 9.77
CA LYS A 485 2.35 26.49 9.61
C LYS A 485 2.33 25.37 8.57
N PHE A 486 1.33 24.48 8.65
CA PHE A 486 1.14 23.41 7.68
C PHE A 486 0.96 23.94 6.24
N TYR A 487 0.12 24.97 6.06
CA TYR A 487 -0.11 25.57 4.76
C TYR A 487 1.09 26.33 4.20
N GLU A 488 1.90 26.96 5.05
CA GLU A 488 3.15 27.62 4.64
C GLU A 488 4.16 26.60 4.11
N GLU A 489 4.34 25.47 4.81
CA GLU A 489 5.27 24.42 4.40
C GLU A 489 4.86 23.79 3.06
N VAL A 490 3.57 23.49 2.89
CA VAL A 490 3.07 22.94 1.62
C VAL A 490 3.19 23.94 0.47
N ARG A 491 2.83 25.21 0.69
CA ARG A 491 2.96 26.27 -0.33
C ARG A 491 4.40 26.49 -0.76
N SER A 492 5.34 26.45 0.20
CA SER A 492 6.77 26.58 -0.09
C SER A 492 7.28 25.47 -1.00
N LYS A 493 6.86 24.22 -0.74
CA LYS A 493 7.27 23.06 -1.55
C LYS A 493 6.58 22.99 -2.90
N ALA A 494 5.29 23.32 -2.97
CA ALA A 494 4.51 23.30 -4.21
C ALA A 494 5.02 24.33 -5.24
N LYS A 495 5.47 25.51 -4.79
CA LYS A 495 6.10 26.55 -5.65
C LYS A 495 7.34 26.07 -6.41
N GLY A 496 7.97 24.96 -5.98
CA GLY A 496 9.15 24.40 -6.63
C GLY A 496 8.87 23.36 -7.74
N LEU A 497 7.61 22.97 -7.96
CA LEU A 497 7.25 21.92 -8.93
C LEU A 497 7.36 22.44 -10.37
N ARG A 498 8.14 21.76 -11.22
CA ARG A 498 8.56 22.22 -12.56
C ARG A 498 7.57 21.93 -13.66
N ASN A 499 6.93 20.77 -13.61
CA ASN A 499 6.13 20.22 -14.70
C ASN A 499 4.98 19.36 -14.15
N GLU A 500 4.05 19.03 -15.04
CA GLU A 500 2.85 18.28 -14.69
C GLU A 500 3.18 16.89 -14.13
N GLU A 501 4.26 16.24 -14.57
CA GLU A 501 4.70 14.94 -14.05
C GLU A 501 5.13 15.04 -12.57
N GLU A 502 5.87 16.09 -12.19
CA GLU A 502 6.22 16.36 -10.80
C GLU A 502 4.99 16.71 -9.95
N LYS A 503 4.02 17.46 -10.50
CA LYS A 503 2.75 17.74 -9.82
C LYS A 503 1.94 16.45 -9.61
N GLN A 504 1.86 15.59 -10.62
CA GLN A 504 1.19 14.30 -10.52
C GLN A 504 1.87 13.40 -9.49
N GLU A 505 3.20 13.34 -9.49
CA GLU A 505 3.94 12.52 -8.54
C GLU A 505 3.79 13.04 -7.11
N PHE A 506 3.81 14.36 -6.93
CA PHE A 506 3.49 15.00 -5.66
C PHE A 506 2.08 14.64 -5.18
N LEU A 507 1.06 14.77 -6.03
CA LEU A 507 -0.32 14.38 -5.71
C LEU A 507 -0.48 12.88 -5.45
N ARG A 508 0.24 12.02 -6.18
CA ARG A 508 0.23 10.57 -5.98
C ARG A 508 0.83 10.19 -4.63
N HIS A 509 1.92 10.83 -4.24
CA HIS A 509 2.54 10.64 -2.93
C HIS A 509 1.67 11.20 -1.81
N LEU A 510 1.09 12.39 -2.01
CA LEU A 510 0.09 12.99 -1.14
C LEU A 510 -1.01 11.97 -0.90
N TYR A 511 -1.63 11.48 -1.97
CA TYR A 511 -2.68 10.48 -1.94
C TYR A 511 -2.29 9.23 -1.16
N THR A 512 -1.15 8.61 -1.52
CA THR A 512 -0.73 7.32 -0.96
C THR A 512 -0.42 7.42 0.54
N ASN A 513 0.15 8.52 1.01
CA ASN A 513 0.58 8.65 2.40
C ASN A 513 -0.46 9.33 3.28
N PHE A 514 -1.16 10.36 2.78
CA PHE A 514 -2.24 11.06 3.49
C PHE A 514 -3.44 10.15 3.74
N PHE A 515 -3.98 9.49 2.70
CA PHE A 515 -5.20 8.68 2.85
C PHE A 515 -4.98 7.44 3.70
N ASN A 516 -3.86 6.73 3.49
CA ASN A 516 -3.60 5.48 4.21
C ASN A 516 -3.31 5.68 5.70
N VAL A 517 -2.85 6.87 6.10
CA VAL A 517 -2.54 7.17 7.51
C VAL A 517 -3.71 7.88 8.19
N ALA A 518 -4.29 8.92 7.59
CA ALA A 518 -5.36 9.72 8.23
C ALA A 518 -6.78 9.16 8.01
N PHE A 519 -7.01 8.41 6.94
CA PHE A 519 -8.33 7.90 6.53
C PHE A 519 -8.28 6.43 6.11
N LYS A 520 -7.51 5.62 6.86
CA LYS A 520 -7.24 4.20 6.52
C LYS A 520 -8.50 3.39 6.22
N GLU A 521 -9.53 3.52 7.05
CA GLU A 521 -10.81 2.81 6.87
C GLU A 521 -11.49 3.18 5.55
N LYS A 522 -11.47 4.48 5.17
CA LYS A 522 -12.03 4.95 3.89
C LYS A 522 -11.20 4.53 2.69
N ALA A 523 -9.88 4.54 2.82
CA ALA A 523 -8.97 4.03 1.79
C ALA A 523 -9.19 2.53 1.53
N ASP A 524 -9.33 1.75 2.61
CA ASP A 524 -9.65 0.32 2.55
C ASP A 524 -11.08 0.05 2.02
N GLU A 525 -12.06 0.89 2.37
CA GLU A 525 -13.46 0.80 1.90
C GLU A 525 -13.60 1.05 0.39
N ALA A 526 -12.88 2.03 -0.13
CA ALA A 526 -12.96 2.43 -1.53
C ALA A 526 -12.08 1.57 -2.47
N GLY A 527 -11.09 0.85 -1.92
CA GLY A 527 -10.28 -0.11 -2.69
C GLY A 527 -9.52 0.54 -3.84
N ILE A 528 -8.97 1.73 -3.64
CA ILE A 528 -8.35 2.52 -4.71
C ILE A 528 -7.05 1.86 -5.17
N ALA A 529 -7.04 1.35 -6.40
CA ALA A 529 -5.84 0.95 -7.10
C ALA A 529 -5.58 1.91 -8.26
N TYR A 530 -4.41 2.56 -8.27
CA TYR A 530 -3.99 3.35 -9.42
C TYR A 530 -3.89 2.45 -10.66
N THR A 531 -4.57 2.82 -11.74
CA THR A 531 -4.61 2.03 -12.97
C THR A 531 -3.37 2.32 -13.81
N PRO A 532 -2.54 1.32 -14.16
CA PRO A 532 -1.35 1.55 -14.96
C PRO A 532 -1.67 2.19 -16.31
N ALA A 533 -0.99 3.29 -16.66
CA ALA A 533 -1.26 4.05 -17.89
C ALA A 533 -1.20 3.21 -19.17
N ALA A 534 -0.26 2.25 -19.25
CA ALA A 534 -0.15 1.33 -20.40
C ALA A 534 -1.43 0.49 -20.61
N LEU A 535 -2.07 0.06 -19.52
CA LEU A 535 -3.30 -0.71 -19.57
C LEU A 535 -4.50 0.16 -19.97
N VAL A 536 -4.56 1.39 -19.44
CA VAL A 536 -5.58 2.37 -19.81
C VAL A 536 -5.49 2.74 -21.29
N SER A 537 -4.26 3.01 -21.79
CA SER A 537 -3.98 3.34 -23.18
C SER A 537 -4.55 2.29 -24.15
N PHE A 538 -4.27 1.01 -23.88
CA PHE A 538 -4.80 -0.09 -24.67
C PHE A 538 -6.33 -0.10 -24.70
N ILE A 539 -7.00 0.07 -23.55
CA ILE A 539 -8.48 0.06 -23.49
C ILE A 539 -9.08 1.21 -24.26
N VAL A 540 -8.55 2.42 -24.08
CA VAL A 540 -9.00 3.62 -24.80
C VAL A 540 -8.89 3.40 -26.31
N LYS A 541 -7.72 2.95 -26.79
CA LYS A 541 -7.46 2.76 -28.23
C LYS A 541 -8.24 1.60 -28.82
N PHE A 542 -8.36 0.48 -28.11
CA PHE A 542 -9.14 -0.66 -28.60
C PHE A 542 -10.65 -0.35 -28.59
N THR A 543 -11.14 0.39 -27.60
CA THR A 543 -12.52 0.91 -27.59
C THR A 543 -12.75 1.84 -28.79
N ASN A 544 -11.84 2.79 -29.05
CA ASN A 544 -11.91 3.66 -30.24
C ASN A 544 -11.93 2.86 -31.55
N TYR A 545 -11.10 1.82 -31.65
CA TYR A 545 -11.09 0.91 -32.80
C TYR A 545 -12.44 0.20 -32.98
N LEU A 546 -13.04 -0.31 -31.89
CA LEU A 546 -14.36 -0.95 -31.96
C LEU A 546 -15.46 0.05 -32.33
N THR A 547 -15.40 1.29 -31.81
CA THR A 547 -16.32 2.36 -32.21
C THR A 547 -16.22 2.63 -33.70
N GLN A 548 -15.00 2.72 -34.24
CA GLN A 548 -14.78 2.93 -35.67
C GLN A 548 -15.27 1.73 -36.50
N LYS A 549 -14.92 0.52 -36.09
CA LYS A 549 -15.26 -0.72 -36.80
C LYS A 549 -16.77 -0.94 -36.91
N HIS A 550 -17.52 -0.64 -35.85
CA HIS A 550 -18.93 -0.99 -35.76
C HIS A 550 -19.89 0.16 -36.02
N PHE A 551 -19.46 1.41 -35.80
CA PHE A 551 -20.32 2.59 -35.94
C PHE A 551 -19.75 3.64 -36.91
N GLY A 552 -18.57 3.40 -37.49
CA GLY A 552 -17.93 4.32 -38.43
C GLY A 552 -17.46 5.64 -37.83
N LYS A 553 -17.48 5.76 -36.50
CA LYS A 553 -17.11 6.97 -35.73
C LYS A 553 -15.92 6.69 -34.79
N GLN A 554 -15.14 7.72 -34.51
CA GLN A 554 -14.08 7.71 -33.51
C GLN A 554 -14.51 8.45 -32.23
N LEU A 555 -13.75 8.29 -31.14
CA LEU A 555 -14.05 8.94 -29.86
C LEU A 555 -14.14 10.48 -29.93
N HIS A 556 -13.46 11.10 -30.90
CA HIS A 556 -13.49 12.54 -31.09
C HIS A 556 -14.67 13.04 -31.94
N ASP A 557 -15.49 12.15 -32.53
CA ASP A 557 -16.56 12.54 -33.43
C ASP A 557 -17.80 13.05 -32.67
N GLU A 558 -18.61 13.83 -33.37
CA GLU A 558 -19.92 14.30 -32.91
C GLU A 558 -20.87 13.12 -32.64
N ASP A 559 -21.74 13.29 -31.64
CA ASP A 559 -22.65 12.28 -31.06
C ASP A 559 -21.96 11.08 -30.40
N VAL A 560 -20.63 11.02 -30.31
CA VAL A 560 -19.95 9.93 -29.57
C VAL A 560 -19.82 10.32 -28.10
N VAL A 561 -20.87 10.12 -27.31
CA VAL A 561 -20.91 10.56 -25.90
C VAL A 561 -20.17 9.56 -25.00
N LEU A 562 -19.05 10.02 -24.45
CA LEU A 562 -18.16 9.27 -23.57
C LEU A 562 -18.54 9.48 -22.09
N LEU A 563 -18.62 8.39 -21.33
CA LEU A 563 -18.80 8.41 -19.88
C LEU A 563 -17.75 7.52 -19.19
N GLU A 564 -17.03 8.09 -18.23
CA GLU A 564 -16.27 7.34 -17.23
C GLU A 564 -16.99 7.40 -15.87
N PRO A 565 -17.74 6.35 -15.46
CA PRO A 565 -18.55 6.39 -14.24
C PRO A 565 -17.75 6.26 -12.93
N PHE A 566 -16.48 5.83 -12.99
CA PHE A 566 -15.60 5.67 -11.83
C PHE A 566 -14.21 6.15 -12.24
N ALA A 567 -14.01 7.48 -12.22
CA ALA A 567 -12.89 8.10 -12.88
C ALA A 567 -11.58 8.08 -12.09
N GLY A 568 -11.65 7.90 -10.76
CA GLY A 568 -10.50 8.03 -9.88
C GLY A 568 -9.85 9.40 -10.08
N THR A 569 -8.61 9.40 -10.58
CA THR A 569 -7.85 10.63 -10.89
C THR A 569 -7.95 11.05 -12.36
N GLY A 570 -8.92 10.53 -13.12
CA GLY A 570 -9.22 10.93 -14.50
C GLY A 570 -8.36 10.29 -15.59
N THR A 571 -7.67 9.19 -15.30
CA THR A 571 -6.65 8.62 -16.21
C THR A 571 -7.22 8.17 -17.56
N PHE A 572 -8.42 7.58 -17.61
CA PHE A 572 -9.02 7.18 -18.88
C PHE A 572 -9.45 8.38 -19.71
N ILE A 573 -10.12 9.37 -19.12
CA ILE A 573 -10.48 10.60 -19.85
C ILE A 573 -9.23 11.34 -20.35
N SER A 574 -8.20 11.51 -19.51
CA SER A 574 -6.93 12.14 -19.91
C SER A 574 -6.32 11.44 -21.13
N LEU A 575 -6.16 10.12 -21.10
CA LEU A 575 -5.60 9.36 -22.22
C LEU A 575 -6.52 9.35 -23.45
N ALA A 576 -7.85 9.37 -23.27
CA ALA A 576 -8.77 9.54 -24.39
C ALA A 576 -8.55 10.88 -25.09
N ILE A 577 -8.49 11.97 -24.32
CA ILE A 577 -8.26 13.34 -24.81
C ILE A 577 -6.91 13.47 -25.54
N GLU A 578 -5.83 12.90 -24.99
CA GLU A 578 -4.51 12.89 -25.64
C GLU A 578 -4.56 12.30 -27.06
N ASN A 579 -5.45 11.34 -27.30
CA ASN A 579 -5.64 10.67 -28.59
C ASN A 579 -6.70 11.34 -29.50
N MET A 580 -7.37 12.41 -29.06
CA MET A 580 -8.34 13.15 -29.88
C MET A 580 -7.67 14.18 -30.80
N ASN A 581 -8.41 14.68 -31.80
CA ASN A 581 -8.01 15.86 -32.55
C ASN A 581 -8.33 17.12 -31.70
N SER A 582 -7.45 18.12 -31.69
CA SER A 582 -7.59 19.32 -30.83
C SER A 582 -8.85 20.14 -31.14
N GLN A 583 -9.15 20.38 -32.41
CA GLN A 583 -10.34 21.14 -32.80
C GLN A 583 -11.63 20.39 -32.44
N LYS A 584 -11.70 19.11 -32.80
CA LYS A 584 -12.87 18.28 -32.46
C LYS A 584 -13.09 18.16 -30.95
N LEU A 585 -12.01 18.11 -30.17
CA LEU A 585 -12.07 18.12 -28.71
C LEU A 585 -12.71 19.40 -28.17
N GLU A 586 -12.31 20.58 -28.65
CA GLU A 586 -12.91 21.86 -28.23
C GLU A 586 -14.43 21.85 -28.46
N GLU A 587 -14.86 21.44 -29.66
CA GLU A 587 -16.28 21.32 -30.01
C GLU A 587 -17.02 20.30 -29.13
N LYS A 588 -16.37 19.18 -28.83
CA LYS A 588 -16.90 18.10 -27.99
C LYS A 588 -17.14 18.54 -26.54
N LEU A 589 -16.22 19.32 -25.99
CA LEU A 589 -16.34 19.92 -24.67
C LEU A 589 -17.51 20.91 -24.62
N GLN A 590 -17.68 21.73 -25.67
CA GLN A 590 -18.82 22.67 -25.78
C GLN A 590 -20.17 21.94 -25.83
N ARG A 591 -20.25 20.83 -26.58
CA ARG A 591 -21.45 19.99 -26.66
C ARG A 591 -21.70 19.13 -25.42
N LYS A 592 -20.78 19.10 -24.44
CA LYS A 592 -20.86 18.29 -23.22
C LYS A 592 -20.98 16.79 -23.51
N GLU A 593 -20.11 16.28 -24.38
CA GLU A 593 -20.12 14.88 -24.81
C GLU A 593 -19.04 14.01 -24.12
N ILE A 594 -18.33 14.54 -23.11
CA ILE A 594 -17.37 13.78 -22.30
C ILE A 594 -17.75 13.95 -20.84
N TRP A 595 -18.07 12.88 -20.13
CA TRP A 595 -18.53 12.90 -18.73
C TRP A 595 -17.63 12.04 -17.85
N ALA A 596 -17.37 12.49 -16.63
CA ALA A 596 -16.61 11.73 -15.64
C ALA A 596 -17.26 11.86 -14.26
N ASN A 597 -17.44 10.74 -13.57
CA ASN A 597 -17.99 10.70 -12.22
C ASN A 597 -16.98 10.14 -11.24
N GLU A 598 -16.92 10.70 -10.05
CA GLU A 598 -16.12 10.18 -8.95
C GLU A 598 -16.84 10.41 -7.61
N ILE A 599 -16.80 9.43 -6.72
CA ILE A 599 -17.48 9.47 -5.42
C ILE A 599 -16.57 10.03 -4.33
N LEU A 600 -15.25 9.86 -4.46
CA LEU A 600 -14.27 10.33 -3.49
C LEU A 600 -13.85 11.77 -3.78
N LEU A 601 -13.85 12.61 -2.74
CA LEU A 601 -13.58 14.04 -2.87
C LEU A 601 -12.17 14.33 -3.42
N LEU A 602 -11.13 13.73 -2.84
CA LEU A 602 -9.76 14.00 -3.28
C LEU A 602 -9.48 13.52 -4.72
N PRO A 603 -9.81 12.26 -5.11
CA PRO A 603 -9.73 11.83 -6.50
C PRO A 603 -10.53 12.72 -7.46
N TYR A 604 -11.72 13.17 -7.07
CA TYR A 604 -12.52 14.11 -7.87
C TYR A 604 -11.77 15.43 -8.12
N MET A 605 -11.15 16.04 -7.09
CA MET A 605 -10.34 17.25 -7.24
C MET A 605 -9.09 17.02 -8.12
N ALA A 606 -8.43 15.86 -7.99
CA ALA A 606 -7.29 15.50 -8.82
C ALA A 606 -7.70 15.29 -10.28
N MET A 607 -8.81 14.61 -10.51
CA MET A 607 -9.35 14.33 -11.84
C MET A 607 -9.57 15.60 -12.65
N THR A 608 -10.22 16.61 -12.08
CA THR A 608 -10.53 17.85 -12.82
C THR A 608 -9.27 18.56 -13.26
N LYS A 609 -8.32 18.76 -12.34
CA LYS A 609 -7.03 19.40 -12.65
C LYS A 609 -6.21 18.60 -13.67
N ASN A 610 -6.22 17.27 -13.58
CA ASN A 610 -5.52 16.39 -14.51
C ASN A 610 -6.10 16.49 -15.93
N ILE A 611 -7.42 16.45 -16.05
CA ILE A 611 -8.10 16.54 -17.34
C ILE A 611 -7.89 17.92 -17.96
N GLU A 612 -8.05 19.00 -17.18
CA GLU A 612 -7.84 20.38 -17.66
C GLU A 612 -6.40 20.64 -18.11
N SER A 613 -5.42 20.12 -17.38
CA SER A 613 -4.00 20.17 -17.75
C SER A 613 -3.75 19.51 -19.11
N VAL A 614 -4.33 18.33 -19.33
CA VAL A 614 -4.24 17.60 -20.60
C VAL A 614 -4.97 18.32 -21.72
N ILE A 615 -6.15 18.89 -21.47
CA ILE A 615 -6.87 19.72 -22.43
C ILE A 615 -6.00 20.91 -22.85
N SER A 616 -5.44 21.64 -21.89
CA SER A 616 -4.56 22.79 -22.14
C SER A 616 -3.35 22.43 -22.97
N LYS A 617 -2.68 21.32 -22.65
CA LYS A 617 -1.56 20.78 -23.44
C LYS A 617 -1.97 20.42 -24.87
N LYS A 618 -3.20 19.94 -25.06
CA LYS A 618 -3.71 19.46 -26.35
C LYS A 618 -4.23 20.57 -27.26
N THR A 619 -4.89 21.59 -26.69
CA THR A 619 -5.52 22.70 -27.44
C THR A 619 -4.66 23.96 -27.46
N GLY A 620 -3.68 24.07 -26.56
CA GLY A 620 -2.92 25.30 -26.32
C GLY A 620 -3.71 26.36 -25.55
N LYS A 621 -4.89 26.02 -25.01
CA LYS A 621 -5.77 26.94 -24.28
C LYS A 621 -6.29 26.28 -23.00
N PHE A 622 -6.34 27.03 -21.91
CA PHE A 622 -7.06 26.58 -20.72
C PHE A 622 -8.58 26.55 -20.99
N ILE A 623 -9.17 25.37 -20.94
CA ILE A 623 -10.62 25.15 -21.08
C ILE A 623 -11.07 24.31 -19.88
N PRO A 624 -11.93 24.86 -18.99
CA PRO A 624 -12.42 24.13 -17.81
C PRO A 624 -13.19 22.86 -18.18
N PHE A 625 -13.00 21.80 -17.39
CA PHE A 625 -13.71 20.53 -17.61
C PHE A 625 -15.04 20.50 -16.83
N GLU A 626 -16.08 21.10 -17.42
CA GLU A 626 -17.38 21.34 -16.76
C GLU A 626 -18.22 20.09 -16.44
N THR A 627 -17.89 18.96 -17.04
CA THR A 627 -18.71 17.73 -17.06
C THR A 627 -18.16 16.63 -16.13
N ALA A 628 -17.32 17.03 -15.18
CA ALA A 628 -16.96 16.24 -14.01
C ALA A 628 -18.04 16.36 -12.92
N LEU A 629 -18.52 15.24 -12.39
CA LEU A 629 -19.47 15.22 -11.27
C LEU A 629 -18.90 14.48 -10.06
N TRP A 630 -18.96 15.13 -8.89
CA TRP A 630 -18.77 14.47 -7.61
C TRP A 630 -20.08 13.78 -7.23
N THR A 631 -20.21 12.47 -7.48
CA THR A 631 -21.46 11.72 -7.27
C THR A 631 -21.22 10.20 -7.23
N ASP A 632 -22.14 9.45 -6.63
CA ASP A 632 -22.18 8.00 -6.77
C ASP A 632 -22.92 7.61 -8.06
N SER A 633 -22.18 7.08 -9.04
CA SER A 633 -22.74 6.61 -10.31
C SER A 633 -23.84 5.55 -10.14
N PHE A 634 -23.82 4.75 -9.07
CA PHE A 634 -24.90 3.80 -8.80
C PHE A 634 -26.17 4.51 -8.31
N SER A 635 -26.04 5.49 -7.41
CA SER A 635 -27.17 6.31 -6.96
C SER A 635 -27.79 7.08 -8.12
N LEU A 636 -26.96 7.64 -9.01
CA LEU A 636 -27.44 8.33 -10.21
C LEU A 636 -28.19 7.37 -11.15
N MET A 637 -27.73 6.13 -11.27
CA MET A 637 -28.43 5.09 -12.03
C MET A 637 -29.79 4.72 -11.40
N GLU A 638 -29.91 4.68 -10.07
CA GLU A 638 -31.21 4.47 -9.41
C GLU A 638 -32.22 5.54 -9.83
N LYS A 639 -31.79 6.80 -9.93
CA LYS A 639 -32.65 7.91 -10.36
C LYS A 639 -33.07 7.77 -11.82
N LEU A 640 -32.18 7.28 -12.68
CA LEU A 640 -32.49 6.95 -14.07
C LEU A 640 -33.53 5.81 -14.18
N TYR A 641 -33.42 4.76 -13.36
CA TYR A 641 -34.44 3.71 -13.28
C TYR A 641 -35.80 4.22 -12.78
N GLU A 642 -35.78 5.13 -11.81
CA GLU A 642 -36.99 5.75 -11.25
C GLU A 642 -37.60 6.81 -12.17
N ARG A 643 -36.88 7.25 -13.21
CA ARG A 643 -37.22 8.39 -14.07
C ARG A 643 -37.45 9.67 -13.23
N LYS A 644 -36.56 9.91 -12.27
CA LYS A 644 -36.59 11.07 -11.37
C LYS A 644 -35.29 11.84 -11.46
N THR A 645 -35.38 13.14 -11.21
CA THR A 645 -34.22 13.99 -10.95
C THR A 645 -33.96 14.05 -9.43
N PRO A 646 -32.69 14.09 -8.97
CA PRO A 646 -32.39 14.32 -7.57
C PRO A 646 -32.92 15.68 -7.08
N LYS A 647 -33.62 15.71 -5.94
CA LYS A 647 -34.00 16.96 -5.28
C LYS A 647 -32.84 17.46 -4.43
N LEU A 648 -31.97 18.28 -5.02
CA LEU A 648 -30.75 18.75 -4.35
C LEU A 648 -31.04 19.91 -3.38
N PRO A 649 -30.50 19.89 -2.15
CA PRO A 649 -30.68 20.98 -1.18
C PRO A 649 -30.13 22.33 -1.66
N ALA A 650 -30.52 23.41 -0.98
CA ALA A 650 -30.14 24.77 -1.37
C ALA A 650 -28.63 25.06 -1.28
N ILE A 651 -27.89 24.33 -0.43
CA ILE A 651 -26.42 24.42 -0.32
C ILE A 651 -25.70 23.99 -1.60
N ILE A 652 -26.38 23.26 -2.49
CA ILE A 652 -25.82 22.81 -3.76
C ILE A 652 -26.06 23.86 -4.85
N PRO A 653 -24.99 24.38 -5.50
CA PRO A 653 -25.13 25.40 -6.53
C PRO A 653 -26.04 24.96 -7.69
N GLU A 654 -26.90 25.85 -8.18
CA GLU A 654 -27.89 25.54 -9.22
C GLU A 654 -27.25 25.02 -10.52
N LYS A 655 -26.08 25.58 -10.89
CA LYS A 655 -25.30 25.10 -12.03
C LYS A 655 -24.86 23.64 -11.89
N PHE A 656 -24.60 23.14 -10.67
CA PHE A 656 -24.24 21.74 -10.45
C PHE A 656 -25.44 20.82 -10.67
N LYS A 657 -26.64 21.25 -10.24
CA LYS A 657 -27.90 20.54 -10.49
C LYS A 657 -28.16 20.37 -11.99
N GLU A 658 -27.95 21.44 -12.76
CA GLU A 658 -28.07 21.42 -14.23
C GLU A 658 -27.14 20.37 -14.87
N MET A 659 -25.93 20.17 -14.35
CA MET A 659 -24.99 19.18 -14.93
C MET A 659 -25.40 17.75 -14.61
N ILE A 660 -25.97 17.50 -13.42
CA ILE A 660 -26.56 16.21 -13.07
C ILE A 660 -27.71 15.88 -14.03
N GLU A 661 -28.61 16.82 -14.28
CA GLU A 661 -29.72 16.67 -15.22
C GLU A 661 -29.21 16.39 -16.64
N LYS A 662 -28.26 17.19 -17.13
CA LYS A 662 -27.66 17.00 -18.46
C LYS A 662 -26.97 15.66 -18.61
N GLN A 663 -26.30 15.15 -17.58
CA GLN A 663 -25.71 13.81 -17.64
C GLN A 663 -26.80 12.72 -17.71
N LEU A 664 -27.88 12.85 -16.94
CA LEU A 664 -28.99 11.88 -16.97
C LEU A 664 -29.65 11.82 -18.36
N GLU A 665 -29.76 12.97 -19.03
CA GLU A 665 -30.30 13.08 -20.40
C GLU A 665 -29.31 12.65 -21.49
N ALA A 666 -28.00 12.64 -21.20
CA ALA A 666 -26.97 12.35 -22.18
C ALA A 666 -27.12 10.95 -22.79
N LYS A 667 -27.05 10.87 -24.13
CA LYS A 667 -27.13 9.62 -24.90
C LYS A 667 -25.77 8.91 -24.95
N VAL A 668 -25.35 8.41 -23.79
CA VAL A 668 -24.06 7.70 -23.62
C VAL A 668 -23.97 6.48 -24.54
N ASN A 669 -22.94 6.44 -25.38
CA ASN A 669 -22.65 5.33 -26.30
C ASN A 669 -21.18 4.88 -26.28
N VAL A 670 -20.34 5.49 -25.44
CA VAL A 670 -19.05 4.91 -25.06
C VAL A 670 -18.89 4.97 -23.55
N ILE A 671 -18.57 3.84 -22.93
CA ILE A 671 -18.26 3.76 -21.50
C ILE A 671 -16.91 3.08 -21.32
N ILE A 672 -15.96 3.78 -20.69
CA ILE A 672 -14.64 3.24 -20.34
C ILE A 672 -14.39 3.46 -18.85
N SER A 673 -13.83 2.46 -18.15
CA SER A 673 -13.55 2.60 -16.72
C SER A 673 -12.75 1.42 -16.14
N ASN A 674 -12.16 1.64 -14.98
CA ASN A 674 -11.80 0.61 -14.03
C ASN A 674 -12.76 0.66 -12.81
N PRO A 675 -13.88 -0.09 -12.80
CA PRO A 675 -14.85 -0.04 -11.71
C PRO A 675 -14.30 -0.65 -10.41
N PRO A 676 -14.86 -0.31 -9.24
CA PRO A 676 -14.39 -0.82 -7.94
C PRO A 676 -14.59 -2.34 -7.79
N TRP A 677 -13.56 -3.05 -7.28
CA TRP A 677 -13.52 -4.52 -7.21
C TRP A 677 -13.91 -5.14 -5.87
N ARG A 678 -14.45 -4.36 -4.92
CA ARG A 678 -14.76 -4.84 -3.57
C ARG A 678 -15.83 -5.95 -3.62
N ALA A 679 -15.41 -7.18 -3.33
CA ALA A 679 -16.30 -8.26 -2.92
C ALA A 679 -16.73 -7.96 -1.49
N GLY A 680 -18.03 -7.93 -1.22
CA GLY A 680 -18.57 -7.50 0.07
C GLY A 680 -17.88 -8.20 1.24
N LYS A 681 -16.99 -7.50 1.95
CA LYS A 681 -16.60 -7.90 3.30
C LYS A 681 -17.70 -7.45 4.22
N GLU A 682 -18.69 -8.31 4.43
CA GLU A 682 -19.36 -8.36 5.72
C GLU A 682 -18.34 -8.93 6.71
N ASN A 683 -17.36 -8.12 7.14
CA ASN A 683 -16.78 -8.42 8.43
C ASN A 683 -17.88 -8.02 9.41
N GLU A 684 -18.68 -9.00 9.88
CA GLU A 684 -19.81 -8.74 10.79
C GLU A 684 -19.35 -8.02 12.08
N HIS A 685 -18.04 -8.01 12.34
CA HIS A 685 -17.38 -7.30 13.43
C HIS A 685 -16.96 -5.84 13.11
N GLU A 686 -16.89 -5.45 11.84
CA GLU A 686 -16.55 -4.07 11.40
C GLU A 686 -17.79 -3.18 11.19
N GLY A 687 -19.01 -3.72 11.36
CA GLY A 687 -20.24 -2.95 11.53
C GLY A 687 -20.82 -2.24 10.30
N ARG A 688 -20.05 -2.00 9.22
CA ARG A 688 -20.56 -1.29 8.03
C ARG A 688 -21.08 -2.23 6.94
N ARG A 689 -22.39 -2.15 6.66
CA ARG A 689 -23.01 -2.82 5.51
C ARG A 689 -22.73 -2.02 4.24
N ASN A 690 -22.53 -2.70 3.12
CA ASN A 690 -22.46 -2.03 1.82
C ASN A 690 -23.80 -1.34 1.51
N THR A 691 -23.74 -0.12 0.96
CA THR A 691 -24.92 0.56 0.40
C THR A 691 -25.66 -0.34 -0.59
N GLU A 692 -26.97 -0.50 -0.38
CA GLU A 692 -27.83 -1.30 -1.23
C GLU A 692 -28.55 -0.44 -2.27
N TYR A 693 -28.29 -0.68 -3.55
CA TYR A 693 -29.00 -0.03 -4.66
C TYR A 693 -30.14 -0.94 -5.14
N ARG A 694 -31.37 -0.63 -4.75
CA ARG A 694 -32.52 -1.53 -4.85
C ARG A 694 -32.87 -1.89 -6.29
N ASN A 695 -32.94 -0.92 -7.18
CA ASN A 695 -33.32 -1.17 -8.57
C ASN A 695 -32.21 -1.89 -9.33
N LEU A 696 -30.94 -1.52 -9.12
CA LEU A 696 -29.79 -2.21 -9.70
C LEU A 696 -29.68 -3.66 -9.22
N LYS A 697 -29.88 -3.91 -7.93
CA LYS A 697 -29.99 -5.26 -7.37
C LYS A 697 -31.09 -6.05 -8.06
N LYS A 698 -32.29 -5.46 -8.23
CA LYS A 698 -33.40 -6.07 -8.96
C LYS A 698 -33.05 -6.38 -10.42
N ARG A 699 -32.29 -5.51 -11.10
CA ARG A 699 -31.80 -5.78 -12.46
C ARG A 699 -30.88 -7.00 -12.51
N ILE A 700 -29.94 -7.13 -11.56
CA ILE A 700 -29.07 -8.31 -11.42
C ILE A 700 -29.88 -9.57 -11.12
N GLU A 701 -30.91 -9.46 -10.27
CA GLU A 701 -31.84 -10.55 -9.96
C GLU A 701 -32.58 -11.05 -11.22
N GLN A 702 -33.02 -10.12 -12.07
CA GLN A 702 -33.77 -10.40 -13.29
C GLN A 702 -32.91 -10.94 -14.44
N THR A 703 -31.61 -10.64 -14.45
CA THR A 703 -30.66 -11.07 -15.48
C THR A 703 -29.69 -12.13 -14.94
N TYR A 704 -28.56 -11.70 -14.38
CA TYR A 704 -27.43 -12.56 -14.02
C TYR A 704 -27.83 -13.65 -13.02
N ALA A 705 -28.50 -13.30 -11.91
CA ALA A 705 -28.83 -14.27 -10.89
C ALA A 705 -29.91 -15.26 -11.36
N LYS A 706 -30.92 -14.78 -12.09
CA LYS A 706 -31.94 -15.64 -12.73
C LYS A 706 -31.29 -16.65 -13.65
N TYR A 707 -30.41 -16.22 -14.54
CA TYR A 707 -29.72 -17.09 -15.49
C TYR A 707 -28.80 -18.09 -14.80
N SER A 708 -28.04 -17.67 -13.79
CA SER A 708 -27.21 -18.60 -13.01
C SER A 708 -28.03 -19.66 -12.29
N LYS A 709 -29.18 -19.29 -11.72
CA LYS A 709 -30.09 -20.23 -11.07
C LYS A 709 -30.71 -21.21 -12.07
N GLN A 710 -31.12 -20.74 -13.25
CA GLN A 710 -31.60 -21.60 -14.35
C GLN A 710 -30.53 -22.59 -14.80
N LEU A 711 -29.25 -22.19 -14.81
CA LEU A 711 -28.10 -23.02 -15.14
C LEU A 711 -27.59 -23.87 -13.95
N GLY A 712 -28.39 -24.00 -12.89
CA GLY A 712 -28.16 -24.94 -11.79
C GLY A 712 -27.34 -24.41 -10.61
N THR A 713 -26.88 -23.15 -10.64
CA THR A 713 -26.10 -22.54 -9.56
C THR A 713 -27.01 -22.02 -8.43
N THR A 714 -26.76 -22.46 -7.20
CA THR A 714 -27.56 -22.04 -6.03
C THR A 714 -27.00 -20.80 -5.34
N LEU A 715 -25.68 -20.73 -5.16
CA LEU A 715 -25.00 -19.60 -4.52
C LEU A 715 -24.61 -18.55 -5.56
N VAL A 716 -25.22 -17.36 -5.47
CA VAL A 716 -25.05 -16.27 -6.45
C VAL A 716 -24.61 -14.96 -5.82
N ASN A 717 -24.14 -14.97 -4.57
CA ASN A 717 -23.80 -13.76 -3.82
C ASN A 717 -22.70 -12.92 -4.49
N SER A 718 -21.72 -13.56 -5.15
CA SER A 718 -20.65 -12.86 -5.87
C SER A 718 -21.15 -12.04 -7.07
N LEU A 719 -22.40 -12.21 -7.50
CA LEU A 719 -23.00 -11.37 -8.54
C LEU A 719 -23.37 -9.97 -8.06
N TYR A 720 -23.30 -9.72 -6.75
CA TYR A 720 -23.55 -8.40 -6.16
C TYR A 720 -22.25 -7.68 -5.79
N ASP A 721 -21.09 -8.19 -6.21
CA ASP A 721 -19.82 -7.46 -6.10
C ASP A 721 -19.90 -6.17 -6.94
N LYS A 722 -19.26 -5.09 -6.47
CA LYS A 722 -19.42 -3.75 -7.08
C LYS A 722 -19.02 -3.70 -8.56
N TYR A 723 -18.04 -4.50 -9.01
CA TYR A 723 -17.66 -4.55 -10.43
C TYR A 723 -18.72 -5.23 -11.32
N ILE A 724 -19.49 -6.20 -10.79
CA ILE A 724 -20.63 -6.80 -11.51
C ILE A 724 -21.81 -5.81 -11.53
N GLN A 725 -22.01 -5.06 -10.45
CA GLN A 725 -22.97 -3.96 -10.41
C GLN A 725 -22.64 -2.88 -11.46
N ALA A 726 -21.37 -2.49 -11.56
CA ALA A 726 -20.87 -1.57 -12.58
C ALA A 726 -21.09 -2.11 -14.00
N LEU A 727 -20.81 -3.40 -14.23
CA LEU A 727 -21.08 -4.05 -15.50
C LEU A 727 -22.59 -4.01 -15.86
N ARG A 728 -23.47 -4.31 -14.89
CA ARG A 728 -24.93 -4.23 -15.11
C ARG A 728 -25.39 -2.81 -15.37
N MET A 729 -24.90 -1.84 -14.59
CA MET A 729 -25.19 -0.42 -14.73
C MET A 729 -24.78 0.06 -16.13
N ALA A 730 -23.55 -0.18 -16.57
CA ALA A 730 -23.07 0.23 -17.88
C ALA A 730 -23.88 -0.41 -19.03
N SER A 731 -24.23 -1.68 -18.88
CA SER A 731 -25.05 -2.42 -19.86
C SER A 731 -26.48 -1.86 -19.99
N ASP A 732 -27.05 -1.37 -18.87
CA ASP A 732 -28.39 -0.77 -18.82
C ASP A 732 -28.36 0.74 -19.19
N ARG A 733 -27.26 1.45 -18.93
CA ARG A 733 -27.08 2.90 -19.23
C ARG A 733 -26.97 3.19 -20.74
N MET A 734 -26.53 2.19 -21.51
CA MET A 734 -26.26 2.29 -22.95
C MET A 734 -27.32 1.56 -23.77
N GLU A 735 -27.86 2.21 -24.80
CA GLU A 735 -28.74 1.54 -25.78
C GLU A 735 -27.95 0.88 -26.92
N GLU A 736 -27.00 1.59 -27.49
CA GLU A 736 -26.07 1.14 -28.53
C GLU A 736 -24.70 1.80 -28.31
N GLY A 737 -23.62 1.12 -28.67
CA GLY A 737 -22.27 1.63 -28.46
C GLY A 737 -21.24 0.60 -28.01
N VAL A 738 -20.17 1.07 -27.37
CA VAL A 738 -19.03 0.25 -26.91
C VAL A 738 -18.73 0.48 -25.43
N ILE A 739 -18.57 -0.61 -24.67
CA ILE A 739 -18.08 -0.59 -23.28
C ILE A 739 -16.67 -1.19 -23.25
N GLY A 740 -15.73 -0.58 -22.53
CA GLY A 740 -14.36 -1.07 -22.33
C GLY A 740 -13.95 -1.00 -20.86
N PHE A 741 -13.82 -2.15 -20.19
CA PHE A 741 -13.57 -2.25 -18.75
C PHE A 741 -12.35 -3.07 -18.38
N VAL A 742 -11.78 -2.74 -17.21
CA VAL A 742 -10.89 -3.63 -16.44
C VAL A 742 -11.71 -4.28 -15.33
N LEU A 743 -11.81 -5.60 -15.32
CA LEU A 743 -12.58 -6.32 -14.32
C LEU A 743 -11.75 -7.41 -13.65
N ASN A 744 -12.14 -7.78 -12.43
CA ASN A 744 -11.80 -9.07 -11.87
C ASN A 744 -12.20 -10.20 -12.85
N ASN A 745 -11.35 -11.22 -13.04
CA ASN A 745 -11.60 -12.29 -14.01
C ASN A 745 -12.38 -13.50 -13.45
N GLY A 746 -12.77 -13.50 -12.17
CA GLY A 746 -13.44 -14.60 -11.50
C GLY A 746 -14.81 -14.97 -12.09
N TRP A 747 -15.51 -14.02 -12.71
CA TRP A 747 -16.76 -14.28 -13.42
C TRP A 747 -16.58 -15.06 -14.74
N LEU A 748 -15.36 -15.15 -15.29
CA LEU A 748 -15.09 -15.94 -16.51
C LEU A 748 -15.18 -17.45 -16.24
N LYS A 749 -14.67 -17.89 -15.08
CA LYS A 749 -14.58 -19.31 -14.70
C LYS A 749 -15.61 -19.72 -13.65
N GLY A 750 -16.07 -18.77 -12.83
CA GLY A 750 -16.97 -19.03 -11.71
C GLY A 750 -18.36 -19.55 -12.13
N LEU A 751 -18.96 -20.39 -11.28
CA LEU A 751 -20.29 -20.97 -11.47
C LEU A 751 -21.41 -19.92 -11.45
N ALA A 752 -21.31 -18.93 -10.55
CA ALA A 752 -22.24 -17.81 -10.53
C ALA A 752 -22.06 -16.92 -11.78
N GLY A 753 -20.86 -16.85 -12.35
CA GLY A 753 -20.57 -16.09 -13.57
C GLY A 753 -21.27 -16.62 -14.83
N ARG A 754 -21.81 -17.86 -14.83
CA ARG A 754 -22.58 -18.41 -15.96
C ARG A 754 -23.72 -17.50 -16.40
N GLY A 755 -24.42 -16.90 -15.44
CA GLY A 755 -25.51 -15.97 -15.74
C GLY A 755 -25.03 -14.64 -16.32
N VAL A 756 -23.84 -14.16 -15.93
CA VAL A 756 -23.20 -13.00 -16.57
C VAL A 756 -22.86 -13.34 -18.01
N ARG A 757 -22.18 -14.47 -18.24
CA ARG A 757 -21.80 -14.96 -19.58
C ARG A 757 -23.01 -15.13 -20.50
N LYS A 758 -24.10 -15.71 -20.00
CA LYS A 758 -25.37 -15.82 -20.74
C LYS A 758 -25.95 -14.45 -21.07
N ALA A 759 -26.08 -13.55 -20.09
CA ALA A 759 -26.61 -12.21 -20.33
C ALA A 759 -25.78 -11.43 -21.35
N LEU A 760 -24.45 -11.48 -21.26
CA LEU A 760 -23.57 -10.82 -22.24
C LEU A 760 -23.79 -11.38 -23.66
N SER A 761 -23.96 -12.70 -23.78
CA SER A 761 -24.27 -13.37 -25.06
C SER A 761 -25.62 -12.92 -25.63
N GLU A 762 -26.62 -12.68 -24.78
CA GLU A 762 -27.98 -12.28 -25.16
C GLU A 762 -28.14 -10.77 -25.39
N GLU A 763 -27.31 -9.92 -24.79
CA GLU A 763 -27.47 -8.47 -24.85
C GLU A 763 -26.54 -7.77 -25.86
N PHE A 764 -25.36 -8.34 -26.14
CA PHE A 764 -24.34 -7.70 -26.98
C PHE A 764 -24.17 -8.40 -28.32
N ALA A 765 -23.72 -7.68 -29.35
CA ALA A 765 -23.45 -8.27 -30.67
C ALA A 765 -22.07 -8.95 -30.71
N GLU A 766 -21.08 -8.36 -30.05
CA GLU A 766 -19.74 -8.92 -29.90
C GLU A 766 -19.22 -8.69 -28.48
N VAL A 767 -18.49 -9.68 -27.96
CA VAL A 767 -17.84 -9.67 -26.64
C VAL A 767 -16.38 -10.01 -26.85
N TYR A 768 -15.47 -9.17 -26.37
CA TYR A 768 -14.03 -9.41 -26.39
C TYR A 768 -13.51 -9.51 -24.96
N VAL A 769 -12.78 -10.57 -24.66
CA VAL A 769 -12.19 -10.82 -23.33
C VAL A 769 -10.70 -11.04 -23.48
N TYR A 770 -9.90 -10.12 -22.95
CA TYR A 770 -8.46 -10.27 -22.82
C TYR A 770 -8.11 -10.63 -21.37
N ASP A 771 -7.88 -11.91 -21.10
CA ASP A 771 -7.55 -12.43 -19.77
C ASP A 771 -6.07 -12.16 -19.44
N LEU A 772 -5.85 -11.25 -18.50
CA LEU A 772 -4.51 -10.90 -18.00
C LEU A 772 -4.05 -11.85 -16.91
N LYS A 773 -4.86 -12.85 -16.50
CA LYS A 773 -4.55 -13.81 -15.44
C LYS A 773 -4.19 -13.10 -14.12
N GLY A 774 -3.23 -13.63 -13.37
CA GLY A 774 -2.72 -13.06 -12.13
C GLY A 774 -3.51 -13.44 -10.87
N ASP A 775 -4.37 -14.46 -10.91
CA ASP A 775 -5.09 -14.91 -9.71
C ASP A 775 -4.20 -15.77 -8.81
N ILE A 776 -3.57 -15.11 -7.84
CA ILE A 776 -2.70 -15.73 -6.83
C ILE A 776 -3.48 -16.71 -5.94
N ARG A 777 -4.80 -16.53 -5.78
CA ARG A 777 -5.64 -17.39 -4.93
C ARG A 777 -5.81 -18.79 -5.51
N THR A 778 -5.69 -18.94 -6.83
CA THR A 778 -5.64 -20.27 -7.47
C THR A 778 -4.39 -21.05 -7.07
N ARG A 779 -3.33 -20.36 -6.63
CA ARG A 779 -1.99 -20.89 -6.35
C ARG A 779 -1.35 -21.58 -7.56
N SER A 780 -1.87 -21.34 -8.76
CA SER A 780 -1.29 -21.82 -10.00
C SER A 780 -0.18 -20.88 -10.46
N LYS A 781 1.04 -21.41 -10.63
CA LYS A 781 2.15 -20.63 -11.21
C LYS A 781 1.84 -20.13 -12.62
N LYS A 782 0.93 -20.81 -13.35
CA LYS A 782 0.52 -20.43 -14.72
C LYS A 782 -0.13 -19.06 -14.80
N GLU A 783 -0.73 -18.58 -13.71
CA GLU A 783 -1.36 -17.25 -13.67
C GLU A 783 -0.35 -16.11 -13.88
N GLY A 784 0.94 -16.34 -13.61
CA GLY A 784 1.99 -15.32 -13.69
C GLY A 784 1.80 -14.22 -12.65
N GLU A 785 2.43 -13.07 -12.88
CA GLU A 785 2.34 -11.92 -11.96
C GLU A 785 1.07 -11.10 -12.17
N ASN A 786 0.55 -10.51 -11.10
CA ASN A 786 -0.61 -9.63 -11.21
C ASN A 786 -0.20 -8.24 -11.74
N VAL A 787 -1.01 -7.64 -12.62
CA VAL A 787 -0.77 -6.28 -13.14
C VAL A 787 -1.04 -5.18 -12.10
N PHE A 788 -1.84 -5.51 -11.08
CA PHE A 788 -2.11 -4.71 -9.88
C PHE A 788 -1.51 -5.37 -8.64
N PRO A 789 -1.20 -4.65 -7.55
CA PRO A 789 -0.67 -5.23 -6.31
C PRO A 789 -1.76 -5.94 -5.48
N ILE A 790 -2.52 -6.85 -6.10
CA ILE A 790 -3.65 -7.57 -5.48
C ILE A 790 -3.56 -9.08 -5.77
N GLN A 791 -4.43 -9.85 -5.09
CA GLN A 791 -4.45 -11.31 -5.21
C GLN A 791 -5.39 -11.85 -6.30
N THR A 792 -6.39 -11.09 -6.73
CA THR A 792 -7.39 -11.54 -7.72
C THR A 792 -6.92 -11.29 -9.14
N GLY A 793 -7.16 -12.25 -10.04
CA GLY A 793 -6.84 -12.08 -11.46
C GLY A 793 -7.72 -11.04 -12.13
N ASN A 794 -7.24 -10.51 -13.27
CA ASN A 794 -7.86 -9.41 -13.99
C ASN A 794 -8.04 -9.74 -15.47
N CYS A 795 -9.03 -9.10 -16.10
CA CYS A 795 -9.27 -9.19 -17.52
C CYS A 795 -9.72 -7.85 -18.07
N LEU A 796 -9.50 -7.64 -19.37
CA LEU A 796 -10.07 -6.53 -20.12
C LEU A 796 -11.32 -7.05 -20.83
N LEU A 797 -12.43 -6.37 -20.63
CA LEU A 797 -13.72 -6.71 -21.23
C LEU A 797 -14.16 -5.60 -22.16
N PHE A 798 -14.40 -5.93 -23.43
CA PHE A 798 -15.02 -5.02 -24.38
C PHE A 798 -16.33 -5.58 -24.90
N LEU A 799 -17.36 -4.74 -24.95
CA LEU A 799 -18.71 -5.13 -25.32
C LEU A 799 -19.22 -4.21 -26.41
N VAL A 800 -19.74 -4.77 -27.50
CA VAL A 800 -20.33 -4.01 -28.62
C VAL A 800 -21.83 -4.24 -28.63
N LYS A 801 -22.62 -3.20 -28.36
CA LYS A 801 -24.08 -3.26 -28.33
C LYS A 801 -24.65 -2.61 -29.58
N ARG A 802 -25.47 -3.32 -30.34
CA ARG A 802 -26.09 -2.81 -31.57
C ARG A 802 -27.59 -3.06 -31.59
N LYS A 803 -28.37 -2.09 -32.10
CA LYS A 803 -29.83 -2.20 -32.25
C LYS A 803 -30.25 -3.23 -33.30
N ASP A 804 -29.39 -3.52 -34.28
CA ASP A 804 -29.66 -4.44 -35.38
C ASP A 804 -29.34 -5.92 -35.06
N LYS A 805 -28.94 -6.22 -33.81
CA LYS A 805 -28.60 -7.57 -33.36
C LYS A 805 -29.79 -8.54 -33.50
N LYS A 806 -29.55 -9.69 -34.15
CA LYS A 806 -30.55 -10.78 -34.33
C LYS A 806 -30.15 -12.14 -33.75
N SER A 807 -28.88 -12.36 -33.47
CA SER A 807 -28.33 -13.64 -32.99
C SER A 807 -27.56 -13.45 -31.68
N PRO A 808 -27.22 -14.51 -30.92
CA PRO A 808 -26.28 -14.42 -29.82
C PRO A 808 -24.95 -13.76 -30.21
N ALA A 809 -24.25 -13.21 -29.22
CA ALA A 809 -22.99 -12.51 -29.43
C ALA A 809 -21.91 -13.43 -30.01
N LYS A 810 -21.05 -12.89 -30.87
CA LYS A 810 -19.74 -13.51 -31.15
C LYS A 810 -18.79 -13.23 -29.99
N ILE A 811 -18.10 -14.25 -29.52
CA ILE A 811 -17.28 -14.16 -28.30
C ILE A 811 -15.83 -14.38 -28.69
N PHE A 812 -14.99 -13.40 -28.44
CA PHE A 812 -13.57 -13.40 -28.76
C PHE A 812 -12.76 -13.43 -27.47
N TYR A 813 -11.93 -14.44 -27.29
CA TYR A 813 -11.09 -14.63 -26.11
C TYR A 813 -9.62 -14.61 -26.49
N LYS A 814 -8.80 -13.97 -25.65
CA LYS A 814 -7.34 -14.03 -25.70
C LYS A 814 -6.82 -14.01 -24.26
N ALA A 815 -5.76 -14.76 -24.00
CA ALA A 815 -5.08 -14.74 -22.71
C ALA A 815 -3.60 -14.46 -22.89
N VAL A 816 -2.99 -13.81 -21.89
CA VAL A 816 -1.53 -13.72 -21.79
C VAL A 816 -0.90 -15.10 -21.59
N LYS A 817 0.35 -15.27 -21.99
CA LYS A 817 1.09 -16.54 -21.83
C LYS A 817 1.14 -16.99 -20.36
N ASP A 818 1.19 -18.31 -20.13
CA ASP A 818 1.41 -18.84 -18.79
C ASP A 818 2.72 -18.30 -18.22
N TYR A 819 2.75 -18.06 -16.90
CA TYR A 819 3.93 -17.58 -16.17
C TYR A 819 4.40 -16.16 -16.54
N ALA A 820 3.63 -15.40 -17.32
CA ALA A 820 4.01 -14.05 -17.75
C ALA A 820 4.26 -13.11 -16.56
N LYS A 821 5.38 -12.36 -16.63
CA LYS A 821 5.69 -11.26 -15.70
C LYS A 821 4.85 -10.03 -16.04
N LYS A 822 4.73 -9.12 -15.08
CA LYS A 822 3.96 -7.88 -15.24
C LYS A 822 4.44 -7.06 -16.46
N GLU A 823 5.74 -6.93 -16.66
CA GLU A 823 6.33 -6.15 -17.76
C GLU A 823 6.05 -6.78 -19.12
N GLU A 824 6.07 -8.13 -19.20
CA GLU A 824 5.77 -8.86 -20.43
C GLU A 824 4.30 -8.68 -20.85
N LYS A 825 3.38 -8.65 -19.88
CA LYS A 825 1.95 -8.39 -20.13
C LYS A 825 1.75 -7.00 -20.73
N PHE A 826 2.44 -5.98 -20.20
CA PHE A 826 2.35 -4.62 -20.75
C PHE A 826 3.02 -4.47 -22.11
N ALA A 827 4.15 -5.15 -22.34
CA ALA A 827 4.79 -5.16 -23.65
C ALA A 827 3.85 -5.74 -24.73
N GLU A 828 3.17 -6.85 -24.41
CA GLU A 828 2.19 -7.47 -25.30
C GLU A 828 1.00 -6.54 -25.58
N LEU A 829 0.43 -5.89 -24.55
CA LEU A 829 -0.66 -4.91 -24.75
C LEU A 829 -0.23 -3.76 -25.67
N LYS A 830 0.99 -3.24 -25.49
CA LYS A 830 1.53 -2.16 -26.33
C LYS A 830 1.69 -2.58 -27.79
N GLU A 831 2.13 -3.81 -28.05
CA GLU A 831 2.22 -4.34 -29.42
C GLU A 831 0.84 -4.37 -30.10
N TRP A 832 -0.18 -4.87 -29.40
CA TRP A 832 -1.54 -4.97 -29.93
C TRP A 832 -2.25 -3.62 -30.05
N GLU A 833 -1.87 -2.65 -29.23
CA GLU A 833 -2.35 -1.27 -29.31
C GLU A 833 -2.11 -0.65 -30.70
N GLU A 834 -0.96 -0.95 -31.32
CA GLU A 834 -0.59 -0.45 -32.66
C GLU A 834 -1.25 -1.23 -33.79
N LYS A 835 -1.74 -2.46 -33.52
CA LYS A 835 -2.30 -3.39 -34.50
C LYS A 835 -3.61 -4.03 -34.02
N PRO A 836 -4.65 -3.23 -33.71
CA PRO A 836 -5.86 -3.72 -33.04
C PRO A 836 -6.68 -4.70 -33.91
N ASN A 837 -6.51 -4.67 -35.24
CA ASN A 837 -7.14 -5.60 -36.18
C ASN A 837 -6.38 -6.93 -36.36
N GLN A 838 -5.15 -7.05 -35.84
CA GLN A 838 -4.31 -8.25 -35.96
C GLN A 838 -4.21 -9.05 -34.66
N ILE A 839 -4.94 -8.64 -33.61
CA ILE A 839 -4.97 -9.38 -32.35
C ILE A 839 -5.48 -10.80 -32.63
N PRO A 840 -4.74 -11.85 -32.22
CA PRO A 840 -5.11 -13.25 -32.50
C PRO A 840 -6.19 -13.71 -31.54
N TRP A 841 -7.42 -13.24 -31.76
CA TRP A 841 -8.59 -13.63 -30.99
C TRP A 841 -9.03 -15.06 -31.31
N GLN A 842 -9.28 -15.84 -30.27
CA GLN A 842 -9.97 -17.12 -30.39
C GLN A 842 -11.48 -16.89 -30.32
N GLU A 843 -12.23 -17.26 -31.37
CA GLU A 843 -13.69 -17.28 -31.29
C GLU A 843 -14.15 -18.46 -30.42
N ILE A 844 -14.98 -18.18 -29.42
CA ILE A 844 -15.48 -19.14 -28.44
C ILE A 844 -16.96 -19.43 -28.69
N VAL A 845 -17.29 -20.72 -28.78
CA VAL A 845 -18.67 -21.19 -28.74
C VAL A 845 -18.98 -21.66 -27.31
N PRO A 846 -19.91 -21.02 -26.59
CA PRO A 846 -20.32 -21.47 -25.27
C PRO A 846 -20.92 -22.89 -25.32
N ASN A 847 -20.66 -23.70 -24.29
CA ASN A 847 -21.41 -24.95 -24.11
C ASN A 847 -22.83 -24.69 -23.56
N ASP A 848 -23.62 -25.76 -23.37
CA ASP A 848 -25.00 -25.67 -22.88
C ASP A 848 -25.13 -25.02 -21.49
N LYS A 849 -24.05 -25.06 -20.70
CA LYS A 849 -23.96 -24.43 -19.37
C LYS A 849 -23.41 -22.99 -19.44
N TYR A 850 -23.19 -22.45 -20.64
CA TYR A 850 -22.59 -21.14 -20.92
C TYR A 850 -21.18 -20.97 -20.32
N ASP A 851 -20.40 -22.04 -20.24
CA ASP A 851 -18.97 -21.93 -19.97
C ASP A 851 -18.24 -21.56 -21.25
N TRP A 852 -17.45 -20.49 -21.20
CA TRP A 852 -16.66 -20.01 -22.35
C TRP A 852 -15.32 -20.73 -22.43
N ILE A 853 -14.62 -20.79 -21.30
CA ILE A 853 -13.31 -21.44 -21.15
C ILE A 853 -13.38 -22.60 -20.17
N ASP A 854 -12.33 -23.42 -20.18
CA ASP A 854 -12.19 -24.62 -19.34
C ASP A 854 -13.43 -25.53 -19.46
N GLN A 855 -13.96 -25.68 -20.69
CA GLN A 855 -15.15 -26.49 -20.92
C GLN A 855 -14.86 -27.95 -20.56
N GLY A 856 -15.85 -28.63 -19.97
CA GLY A 856 -15.75 -30.04 -19.61
C GLY A 856 -15.91 -30.96 -20.82
N ASP A 857 -15.45 -32.20 -20.69
CA ASP A 857 -15.68 -33.26 -21.66
C ASP A 857 -17.15 -33.71 -21.59
N LYS A 858 -17.76 -33.98 -22.74
CA LYS A 858 -19.15 -34.44 -22.86
C LYS A 858 -19.31 -35.88 -22.44
N GLU A 859 -18.28 -36.72 -22.60
CA GLU A 859 -18.32 -38.13 -22.20
C GLU A 859 -18.63 -38.28 -20.70
N PHE A 860 -18.14 -37.33 -19.88
CA PHE A 860 -18.42 -37.29 -18.45
C PHE A 860 -19.92 -37.34 -18.13
N GLU A 861 -20.78 -36.78 -18.99
CA GLU A 861 -22.22 -36.77 -18.75
C GLU A 861 -22.90 -38.15 -18.88
N SER A 862 -22.26 -39.11 -19.55
CA SER A 862 -22.71 -40.51 -19.65
C SER A 862 -22.37 -41.35 -18.42
N PHE A 863 -21.46 -40.89 -17.55
CA PHE A 863 -21.04 -41.61 -16.37
C PHE A 863 -22.08 -41.55 -15.24
N VAL A 864 -22.05 -42.56 -14.37
CA VAL A 864 -23.00 -42.68 -13.25
C VAL A 864 -22.72 -41.60 -12.22
N LYS A 865 -23.74 -40.82 -11.86
CA LYS A 865 -23.62 -39.74 -10.88
C LYS A 865 -23.40 -40.28 -9.48
N LEU A 866 -22.50 -39.64 -8.72
CA LEU A 866 -22.36 -39.97 -7.31
C LEU A 866 -23.60 -39.62 -6.49
N GLY A 867 -24.28 -38.51 -6.78
CA GLY A 867 -25.46 -38.09 -6.02
C GLY A 867 -26.19 -36.92 -6.68
N ASP A 868 -27.51 -36.84 -6.47
CA ASP A 868 -28.35 -35.75 -6.95
C ASP A 868 -29.46 -35.42 -5.94
N LYS A 869 -29.38 -34.24 -5.32
CA LYS A 869 -30.40 -33.77 -4.36
C LYS A 869 -31.68 -33.24 -5.01
N LYS A 870 -31.68 -32.98 -6.32
CA LYS A 870 -32.80 -32.36 -7.04
C LYS A 870 -33.64 -33.41 -7.76
N ASN A 871 -33.02 -34.33 -8.49
CA ASN A 871 -33.72 -35.36 -9.24
C ASN A 871 -33.70 -36.71 -8.52
N LYS A 872 -34.79 -37.05 -7.82
CA LYS A 872 -34.93 -38.33 -7.12
C LYS A 872 -35.13 -39.55 -8.05
N TYR A 873 -35.43 -39.31 -9.32
CA TYR A 873 -35.63 -40.39 -10.30
C TYR A 873 -34.34 -40.78 -11.02
N GLU A 874 -33.34 -39.90 -10.98
CA GLU A 874 -32.00 -40.14 -11.52
C GLU A 874 -31.36 -41.38 -10.86
N THR A 875 -30.66 -42.19 -11.64
CA THR A 875 -29.81 -43.22 -11.05
C THR A 875 -28.54 -42.58 -10.49
N VAL A 876 -28.35 -42.74 -9.17
CA VAL A 876 -27.21 -42.19 -8.44
C VAL A 876 -26.60 -43.27 -7.56
N ILE A 877 -25.28 -43.20 -7.34
CA ILE A 877 -24.58 -44.16 -6.50
C ILE A 877 -24.98 -43.99 -5.03
N PHE A 878 -24.92 -42.76 -4.50
CA PHE A 878 -25.19 -42.45 -3.11
C PHE A 878 -26.54 -41.73 -2.95
N ASP A 879 -27.40 -42.24 -2.07
CA ASP A 879 -28.68 -41.61 -1.74
C ASP A 879 -28.48 -40.29 -0.98
N THR A 880 -27.57 -40.29 -0.01
CA THR A 880 -27.24 -39.15 0.84
C THR A 880 -25.77 -38.73 0.70
N TYR A 881 -25.51 -37.43 0.70
CA TYR A 881 -24.17 -36.85 0.78
C TYR A 881 -24.20 -35.50 1.49
N SER A 882 -23.08 -35.08 2.07
CA SER A 882 -22.98 -33.86 2.87
C SER A 882 -21.81 -32.99 2.43
N SER A 883 -21.87 -31.69 2.73
CA SER A 883 -20.63 -30.90 2.83
C SER A 883 -19.94 -31.22 4.15
N GLY A 884 -18.62 -30.99 4.22
CA GLY A 884 -17.89 -30.97 5.48
C GLY A 884 -18.38 -29.86 6.42
N LEU A 885 -17.96 -29.93 7.68
CA LEU A 885 -18.45 -29.04 8.72
C LEU A 885 -18.00 -27.59 8.50
N LYS A 886 -18.94 -26.65 8.58
CA LYS A 886 -18.64 -25.21 8.51
C LYS A 886 -18.96 -24.56 9.85
N THR A 887 -17.94 -24.05 10.54
CA THR A 887 -18.12 -23.42 11.86
C THR A 887 -18.24 -21.90 11.78
N ASN A 888 -17.51 -21.25 10.85
CA ASN A 888 -17.23 -19.80 10.78
C ASN A 888 -16.46 -19.22 11.99
N ARG A 889 -16.02 -20.08 12.91
CA ARG A 889 -15.30 -19.71 14.13
C ARG A 889 -14.26 -20.77 14.48
N ASP A 890 -13.52 -21.22 13.47
CA ASP A 890 -12.63 -22.38 13.60
C ASP A 890 -11.68 -22.25 14.80
N ILE A 891 -11.11 -21.06 15.02
CA ILE A 891 -10.18 -20.79 16.13
C ILE A 891 -10.76 -21.11 17.51
N TYR A 892 -12.09 -20.94 17.69
CA TYR A 892 -12.81 -21.34 18.88
C TYR A 892 -13.26 -22.81 18.83
N ALA A 893 -13.82 -23.22 17.70
CA ALA A 893 -14.51 -24.49 17.56
C ALA A 893 -13.58 -25.69 17.35
N TYR A 894 -12.29 -25.48 17.04
CA TYR A 894 -11.27 -26.52 16.96
C TYR A 894 -10.12 -26.23 17.93
N ASN A 895 -9.55 -27.28 18.51
CA ASN A 895 -8.27 -27.19 19.23
C ASN A 895 -7.57 -28.57 19.26
N PHE A 896 -6.24 -28.61 19.38
CA PHE A 896 -5.52 -29.87 19.63
C PHE A 896 -5.76 -30.40 21.05
N SER A 897 -6.02 -29.51 22.01
CA SER A 897 -6.36 -29.86 23.40
C SER A 897 -7.87 -29.79 23.62
N LYS A 898 -8.46 -30.90 24.09
CA LYS A 898 -9.88 -30.95 24.47
C LYS A 898 -10.22 -29.99 25.62
N ASP A 899 -9.28 -29.77 26.54
CA ASP A 899 -9.46 -28.86 27.66
C ASP A 899 -9.42 -27.39 27.19
N ASN A 900 -8.49 -27.04 26.30
CA ASN A 900 -8.44 -25.70 25.72
C ASN A 900 -9.69 -25.42 24.86
N LEU A 901 -10.16 -26.42 24.09
CA LEU A 901 -11.42 -26.31 23.36
C LEU A 901 -12.58 -25.96 24.31
N LYS A 902 -12.67 -26.67 25.45
CA LYS A 902 -13.70 -26.42 26.46
C LYS A 902 -13.57 -25.03 27.07
N GLU A 903 -12.37 -24.57 27.38
CA GLU A 903 -12.11 -23.24 27.92
C GLU A 903 -12.56 -22.14 26.95
N HIS A 904 -12.08 -22.20 25.71
CA HIS A 904 -12.38 -21.16 24.71
C HIS A 904 -13.84 -21.17 24.26
N MET A 905 -14.43 -22.36 24.04
CA MET A 905 -15.86 -22.47 23.76
C MET A 905 -16.69 -22.06 24.96
N GLY A 906 -16.27 -22.37 26.20
CA GLY A 906 -16.93 -21.91 27.42
C GLY A 906 -17.03 -20.40 27.46
N ARG A 907 -15.90 -19.70 27.28
CA ARG A 907 -15.86 -18.23 27.17
C ARG A 907 -16.83 -17.68 26.11
N LEU A 908 -16.84 -18.28 24.91
CA LEU A 908 -17.75 -17.87 23.85
C LEU A 908 -19.22 -18.11 24.22
N ILE A 909 -19.54 -19.25 24.82
CA ILE A 909 -20.90 -19.62 25.24
C ILE A 909 -21.38 -18.69 26.36
N ASP A 910 -20.52 -18.35 27.31
CA ASP A 910 -20.84 -17.44 28.41
C ASP A 910 -21.16 -16.05 27.88
N THR A 911 -20.30 -15.49 27.01
CA THR A 911 -20.58 -14.21 26.33
C THR A 911 -21.86 -14.28 25.48
N PHE A 912 -22.12 -15.40 24.78
CA PHE A 912 -23.37 -15.57 24.05
C PHE A 912 -24.60 -15.54 24.96
N ASN A 913 -24.54 -16.21 26.13
CA ASN A 913 -25.63 -16.22 27.10
C ASN A 913 -25.88 -14.84 27.70
N GLU A 914 -24.84 -14.04 27.99
CA GLU A 914 -25.01 -12.65 28.42
C GLU A 914 -25.83 -11.83 27.41
N HIS A 915 -25.59 -12.03 26.12
CA HIS A 915 -26.36 -11.37 25.06
C HIS A 915 -27.78 -11.94 24.91
N LEU A 916 -27.94 -13.25 25.15
CA LEU A 916 -29.23 -13.91 25.11
C LEU A 916 -30.15 -13.37 26.22
N GLU A 917 -29.61 -13.15 27.42
CA GLU A 917 -30.30 -12.52 28.54
C GLU A 917 -30.71 -11.07 28.22
N LYS A 918 -29.83 -10.30 27.56
CA LYS A 918 -30.15 -8.95 27.05
C LYS A 918 -31.24 -8.94 25.98
N VAL A 919 -31.34 -9.99 25.17
CA VAL A 919 -32.46 -10.15 24.23
C VAL A 919 -33.75 -10.45 24.98
N TRP A 920 -33.72 -11.31 26.00
CA TRP A 920 -34.91 -11.63 26.79
C TRP A 920 -35.41 -10.45 27.64
N SER A 921 -34.50 -9.58 28.11
CA SER A 921 -34.87 -8.35 28.82
C SER A 921 -35.36 -7.23 27.89
N GLY A 922 -35.20 -7.38 26.57
CA GLY A 922 -35.57 -6.38 25.57
C GLY A 922 -34.52 -5.29 25.34
N GLU A 923 -33.34 -5.38 25.97
CA GLU A 923 -32.24 -4.44 25.75
C GLU A 923 -31.69 -4.54 24.31
N ILE A 924 -31.55 -5.78 23.80
CA ILE A 924 -31.14 -6.07 22.42
C ILE A 924 -32.36 -6.52 21.61
N THR A 925 -32.60 -5.85 20.49
CA THR A 925 -33.65 -6.16 19.52
C THR A 925 -33.03 -6.41 18.15
N PRO A 926 -33.77 -7.00 17.18
CA PRO A 926 -33.27 -7.14 15.81
C PRO A 926 -32.83 -5.82 15.16
N ASP A 927 -33.42 -4.70 15.57
CA ASP A 927 -33.15 -3.37 14.99
C ASP A 927 -31.86 -2.74 15.52
N ASN A 928 -31.48 -3.01 16.79
CA ASN A 928 -30.30 -2.41 17.43
C ASN A 928 -29.14 -3.41 17.66
N VAL A 929 -29.27 -4.64 17.18
CA VAL A 929 -28.32 -5.73 17.47
C VAL A 929 -26.88 -5.37 17.09
N GLU A 930 -26.66 -4.72 15.95
CA GLU A 930 -25.31 -4.38 15.45
C GLU A 930 -24.58 -3.37 16.35
N GLU A 931 -25.33 -2.53 17.06
CA GLU A 931 -24.79 -1.52 17.96
C GLU A 931 -24.46 -2.12 19.33
N LYS A 932 -25.25 -3.10 19.77
CA LYS A 932 -25.24 -3.59 21.16
C LYS A 932 -24.55 -4.93 21.38
N ILE A 933 -24.23 -5.69 20.32
CA ILE A 933 -23.49 -6.95 20.47
C ILE A 933 -22.00 -6.70 20.76
N GLU A 934 -21.39 -7.61 21.52
CA GLU A 934 -19.96 -7.64 21.79
C GLU A 934 -19.18 -7.83 20.48
N LYS A 935 -18.22 -6.92 20.25
CA LYS A 935 -17.38 -6.87 19.05
C LYS A 935 -15.96 -7.37 19.29
N ASP A 936 -15.56 -7.51 20.56
CA ASP A 936 -14.26 -8.07 20.92
C ASP A 936 -14.19 -9.57 20.54
N GLN A 937 -13.43 -9.86 19.48
CA GLN A 937 -13.21 -11.21 18.98
C GLN A 937 -12.48 -12.11 19.99
N ARG A 938 -11.87 -11.57 21.04
CA ARG A 938 -11.32 -12.36 22.16
C ARG A 938 -12.40 -12.98 23.03
N LYS A 939 -13.64 -12.47 22.99
CA LYS A 939 -14.76 -13.03 23.74
C LYS A 939 -15.64 -13.91 22.87
N ILE A 940 -16.10 -13.39 21.73
CA ILE A 940 -17.05 -14.08 20.85
C ILE A 940 -16.82 -13.76 19.38
N LYS A 941 -17.02 -14.78 18.53
CA LYS A 941 -17.01 -14.63 17.08
C LYS A 941 -18.41 -14.88 16.49
N TRP A 942 -19.06 -13.78 16.12
CA TRP A 942 -20.40 -13.77 15.54
C TRP A 942 -20.38 -14.22 14.09
N ASP A 943 -21.46 -14.88 13.70
CA ASP A 943 -21.86 -15.01 12.30
C ASP A 943 -23.38 -14.85 12.22
N ARG A 944 -23.91 -14.68 11.01
CA ARG A 944 -25.36 -14.56 10.78
C ARG A 944 -26.18 -15.66 11.46
N GLU A 945 -25.71 -16.91 11.46
CA GLU A 945 -26.48 -18.02 12.03
C GLU A 945 -26.46 -18.01 13.57
N LEU A 946 -25.35 -17.67 14.22
CA LEU A 946 -25.29 -17.51 15.67
C LEU A 946 -26.16 -16.33 16.14
N ARG A 947 -26.18 -15.23 15.36
CA ARG A 947 -27.12 -14.11 15.60
C ARG A 947 -28.58 -14.53 15.43
N ASN A 948 -28.89 -15.35 14.43
CA ASN A 948 -30.23 -15.93 14.29
C ASN A 948 -30.60 -16.79 15.51
N TRP A 949 -29.65 -17.56 16.05
CA TRP A 949 -29.87 -18.35 17.26
C TRP A 949 -30.10 -17.50 18.51
N LEU A 950 -29.44 -16.35 18.61
CA LEU A 950 -29.60 -15.40 19.71
C LEU A 950 -31.08 -15.02 19.93
N PHE A 951 -31.84 -14.84 18.85
CA PHE A 951 -33.27 -14.49 18.93
C PHE A 951 -34.21 -15.70 19.01
N ARG A 952 -33.73 -16.92 18.77
CA ARG A 952 -34.54 -18.15 18.75
C ARG A 952 -34.50 -18.92 20.06
N LEU A 953 -33.37 -18.88 20.77
CA LEU A 953 -33.19 -19.64 21.99
C LEU A 953 -34.01 -19.07 23.16
N LYS A 954 -34.48 -19.98 24.02
CA LYS A 954 -35.30 -19.69 25.21
C LYS A 954 -34.68 -20.20 26.50
N GLU A 955 -33.45 -20.71 26.41
CA GLU A 955 -32.68 -21.21 27.54
C GLU A 955 -31.18 -20.96 27.32
N ASN A 956 -30.45 -20.78 28.42
CA ASN A 956 -29.01 -20.59 28.40
C ASN A 956 -28.32 -21.87 27.93
N GLN A 957 -27.25 -21.70 27.14
CA GLN A 957 -26.47 -22.80 26.61
C GLN A 957 -25.30 -23.12 27.55
N ARG A 958 -24.78 -24.34 27.47
CA ARG A 958 -23.58 -24.76 28.21
C ARG A 958 -22.72 -25.67 27.35
N PHE A 959 -21.43 -25.71 27.63
CA PHE A 959 -20.52 -26.66 26.99
C PHE A 959 -20.94 -28.11 27.31
N LYS A 960 -21.11 -28.93 26.28
CA LYS A 960 -21.51 -30.34 26.41
C LYS A 960 -20.35 -31.25 25.99
N ASN A 961 -19.78 -32.00 26.94
CA ASN A 961 -18.61 -32.87 26.67
C ASN A 961 -18.85 -33.91 25.56
N ASN A 962 -20.08 -34.40 25.40
CA ASN A 962 -20.47 -35.34 24.34
C ASN A 962 -20.62 -34.70 22.96
N LYS A 963 -20.38 -33.39 22.83
CA LYS A 963 -20.29 -32.66 21.57
C LYS A 963 -18.84 -32.41 21.13
N ALA A 964 -17.85 -32.79 21.94
CA ALA A 964 -16.44 -32.73 21.54
C ALA A 964 -16.07 -33.97 20.72
N PHE A 965 -15.95 -33.82 19.40
CA PHE A 965 -15.67 -34.90 18.46
C PHE A 965 -14.18 -34.90 18.05
N PRO A 966 -13.55 -36.07 17.90
CA PRO A 966 -12.27 -36.18 17.22
C PRO A 966 -12.51 -36.06 15.70
N VAL A 967 -11.76 -35.17 15.04
CA VAL A 967 -11.95 -34.85 13.63
C VAL A 967 -10.62 -34.73 12.91
N PHE A 968 -10.65 -34.76 11.57
CA PHE A 968 -9.54 -34.23 10.78
C PHE A 968 -9.87 -32.82 10.29
N TYR A 969 -9.11 -31.84 10.77
CA TYR A 969 -9.24 -30.46 10.31
C TYR A 969 -8.70 -30.30 8.88
N ARG A 970 -7.57 -30.94 8.60
CA ARG A 970 -6.91 -31.07 7.28
C ARG A 970 -6.35 -32.49 7.14
N PRO A 971 -5.93 -32.95 5.95
CA PRO A 971 -5.30 -34.26 5.77
C PRO A 971 -4.16 -34.46 6.75
N PHE A 972 -4.21 -35.53 7.54
CA PHE A 972 -3.24 -35.85 8.60
C PHE A 972 -3.11 -34.79 9.72
N VAL A 973 -4.11 -33.91 9.89
CA VAL A 973 -4.15 -32.92 10.97
C VAL A 973 -5.36 -33.20 11.87
N PRO A 974 -5.20 -34.06 12.89
CA PRO A 974 -6.27 -34.40 13.82
C PRO A 974 -6.49 -33.25 14.83
N MET A 975 -7.74 -32.91 15.13
CA MET A 975 -8.12 -31.93 16.15
C MET A 975 -9.38 -32.39 16.92
N TRP A 976 -9.65 -31.76 18.07
CA TRP A 976 -10.97 -31.82 18.71
C TRP A 976 -11.85 -30.71 18.14
N GLU A 977 -13.11 -31.00 17.92
CA GLU A 977 -14.10 -30.05 17.41
C GLU A 977 -15.38 -30.05 18.26
N TYR A 978 -15.97 -28.88 18.47
CA TYR A 978 -17.22 -28.74 19.21
C TYR A 978 -18.45 -28.76 18.28
N PHE A 979 -18.98 -29.97 18.07
CA PHE A 979 -20.04 -30.28 17.09
C PHE A 979 -21.43 -29.95 17.63
N ASP A 980 -21.86 -28.71 17.44
CA ASP A 980 -23.12 -28.20 17.97
C ASP A 980 -23.92 -27.36 16.95
N ARG A 981 -25.24 -27.56 16.97
CA ARG A 981 -26.15 -26.93 16.01
C ARG A 981 -26.26 -25.40 16.18
N VAL A 982 -26.02 -24.88 17.37
CA VAL A 982 -26.05 -23.45 17.69
C VAL A 982 -24.72 -22.81 17.34
N PHE A 983 -23.61 -23.45 17.74
CA PHE A 983 -22.27 -22.87 17.67
C PHE A 983 -21.49 -23.23 16.41
N ASN A 984 -22.06 -23.95 15.46
CA ASN A 984 -21.52 -24.10 14.11
C ASN A 984 -22.45 -23.47 13.07
N ASN A 985 -21.90 -22.73 12.11
CA ASN A 985 -22.66 -22.11 11.02
C ASN A 985 -23.57 -23.10 10.27
N CYS A 986 -23.02 -24.25 9.86
CA CYS A 986 -23.75 -25.28 9.13
C CYS A 986 -23.19 -26.68 9.44
N ILE A 987 -24.00 -27.53 10.07
CA ILE A 987 -23.70 -28.95 10.33
C ILE A 987 -24.17 -29.90 9.20
N TYR A 988 -24.89 -29.38 8.21
CA TYR A 988 -25.39 -30.11 7.03
C TYR A 988 -26.09 -31.44 7.38
N ARG A 989 -25.71 -32.54 6.72
CA ARG A 989 -26.22 -33.91 6.96
C ARG A 989 -25.26 -34.73 7.81
N LEU A 990 -24.24 -34.11 8.40
CA LEU A 990 -23.25 -34.79 9.24
C LEU A 990 -23.88 -35.57 10.41
N PRO A 991 -24.96 -35.13 11.08
CA PRO A 991 -25.60 -35.92 12.13
C PRO A 991 -26.18 -37.26 11.67
N SER A 992 -26.56 -37.40 10.38
CA SER A 992 -26.98 -38.69 9.81
C SER A 992 -25.81 -39.56 9.32
N ILE A 993 -24.58 -39.05 9.39
CA ILE A 993 -23.36 -39.76 8.97
C ILE A 993 -22.54 -40.17 10.19
N PHE A 994 -22.35 -39.23 11.12
CA PHE A 994 -21.65 -39.37 12.40
C PHE A 994 -22.56 -38.82 13.52
N PRO A 995 -23.59 -39.58 13.97
CA PRO A 995 -24.52 -39.14 15.01
C PRO A 995 -23.86 -38.93 16.38
N THR A 996 -22.81 -39.70 16.66
CA THR A 996 -22.01 -39.67 17.89
C THR A 996 -20.53 -39.72 17.56
N SER A 997 -19.66 -39.38 18.51
CA SER A 997 -18.20 -39.34 18.30
C SER A 997 -17.56 -40.72 18.08
N ASP A 998 -18.27 -41.78 18.44
CA ASP A 998 -17.89 -43.19 18.34
C ASP A 998 -18.63 -43.92 17.21
N ALA A 999 -19.45 -43.23 16.42
CA ALA A 999 -20.19 -43.85 15.33
C ALA A 999 -19.26 -44.37 14.22
N GLU A 1000 -19.26 -45.68 14.00
CA GLU A 1000 -18.44 -46.32 12.96
C GLU A 1000 -19.00 -46.10 11.55
N ASN A 1001 -18.28 -45.32 10.74
CA ASN A 1001 -18.60 -45.13 9.33
C ASN A 1001 -17.32 -44.95 8.50
N LEU A 1002 -17.43 -45.15 7.19
CA LEU A 1002 -16.40 -44.77 6.22
C LEU A 1002 -17.01 -43.77 5.26
N ALA A 1003 -16.25 -42.76 4.86
CA ALA A 1003 -16.72 -41.78 3.91
C ALA A 1003 -15.62 -41.34 2.95
N ILE A 1004 -16.01 -41.18 1.69
CA ILE A 1004 -15.17 -40.60 0.64
C ILE A 1004 -15.34 -39.08 0.71
N ALA A 1005 -14.29 -38.38 1.09
CA ALA A 1005 -14.18 -36.93 1.04
C ALA A 1005 -13.54 -36.51 -0.29
N VAL A 1006 -14.20 -35.62 -1.03
CA VAL A 1006 -13.70 -35.09 -2.32
C VAL A 1006 -13.67 -33.58 -2.32
N SER A 1007 -12.83 -33.00 -3.18
CA SER A 1007 -12.86 -31.57 -3.49
C SER A 1007 -14.25 -31.13 -3.97
N GLY A 1008 -14.73 -29.99 -3.46
CA GLY A 1008 -16.02 -29.46 -3.86
C GLY A 1008 -16.03 -28.71 -5.19
N ARG A 1009 -17.25 -28.39 -5.64
CA ARG A 1009 -17.48 -27.53 -6.81
C ARG A 1009 -16.83 -26.16 -6.65
N GLY A 1010 -16.09 -25.75 -7.66
CA GLY A 1010 -15.34 -24.50 -7.74
C GLY A 1010 -13.99 -24.56 -7.02
N SER A 1011 -13.45 -25.75 -6.74
CA SER A 1011 -12.06 -25.95 -6.33
C SER A 1011 -11.15 -25.94 -7.56
N SER A 1012 -9.93 -25.41 -7.42
CA SER A 1012 -8.95 -25.28 -8.52
C SER A 1012 -8.24 -26.60 -8.89
N TRP A 1013 -8.52 -27.67 -8.16
CA TRP A 1013 -7.96 -29.00 -8.28
C TRP A 1013 -8.94 -29.99 -7.64
N PHE A 1014 -8.76 -31.27 -7.92
CA PHE A 1014 -9.59 -32.35 -7.42
C PHE A 1014 -8.74 -33.46 -6.82
N ASP A 1015 -9.19 -34.05 -5.72
CA ASP A 1015 -8.66 -35.29 -5.15
C ASP A 1015 -9.73 -35.96 -4.29
N ALA A 1016 -9.49 -37.22 -3.94
CA ALA A 1016 -10.33 -38.03 -3.09
C ALA A 1016 -9.53 -38.57 -1.89
N PHE A 1017 -10.18 -38.61 -0.73
CA PHE A 1017 -9.59 -39.11 0.51
C PHE A 1017 -10.63 -39.90 1.30
N ILE A 1018 -10.23 -41.01 1.91
CA ILE A 1018 -11.12 -41.79 2.77
C ILE A 1018 -10.99 -41.30 4.22
N THR A 1019 -12.11 -41.23 4.94
CA THR A 1019 -12.10 -40.91 6.36
C THR A 1019 -13.10 -41.76 7.14
N ASP A 1020 -12.76 -42.04 8.39
CA ASP A 1020 -13.62 -42.66 9.39
C ASP A 1020 -14.10 -41.65 10.45
N LYS A 1021 -13.80 -40.36 10.26
CA LYS A 1021 -14.11 -39.27 11.19
C LYS A 1021 -14.83 -38.13 10.48
N LEU A 1022 -15.41 -37.24 11.27
CA LEU A 1022 -15.93 -35.97 10.77
C LEU A 1022 -14.76 -35.11 10.24
N VAL A 1023 -15.02 -34.34 9.17
CA VAL A 1023 -14.04 -33.46 8.54
C VAL A 1023 -14.58 -32.05 8.33
N SER A 1024 -13.66 -31.07 8.35
CA SER A 1024 -13.96 -29.68 8.02
C SER A 1024 -14.37 -29.50 6.55
N ILE A 1025 -15.19 -28.49 6.26
CA ILE A 1025 -15.50 -28.06 4.89
C ILE A 1025 -14.22 -27.67 4.12
N ASP A 1026 -13.16 -27.28 4.82
CA ASP A 1026 -11.87 -26.91 4.23
C ASP A 1026 -10.81 -28.01 4.31
N PHE A 1027 -11.20 -29.25 4.64
CA PHE A 1027 -10.31 -30.42 4.63
C PHE A 1027 -9.54 -30.57 3.30
N ILE A 1028 -10.25 -30.69 2.16
CA ILE A 1028 -9.68 -30.82 0.79
C ILE A 1028 -10.22 -29.67 -0.11
N ASN A 1029 -10.66 -28.56 0.50
CA ASN A 1029 -11.33 -27.39 -0.10
C ASN A 1029 -12.77 -27.68 -0.59
N LYS A 1030 -13.74 -26.98 0.01
CA LYS A 1030 -15.19 -27.13 -0.25
C LYS A 1030 -15.68 -28.58 -0.13
N THR A 1031 -15.05 -29.35 0.75
CA THR A 1031 -15.16 -30.80 0.88
C THR A 1031 -16.61 -31.29 0.78
N GLN A 1032 -16.84 -32.25 -0.11
CA GLN A 1032 -18.08 -33.06 -0.15
C GLN A 1032 -17.78 -34.46 0.38
N ILE A 1033 -18.74 -35.05 1.07
CA ILE A 1033 -18.61 -36.31 1.80
C ILE A 1033 -19.68 -37.27 1.32
N PHE A 1034 -19.25 -38.43 0.84
CA PHE A 1034 -20.06 -39.55 0.39
C PHE A 1034 -19.84 -40.74 1.33
N PRO A 1035 -20.74 -40.96 2.31
CA PRO A 1035 -20.56 -42.01 3.30
C PRO A 1035 -20.99 -43.38 2.77
N LEU A 1036 -20.37 -44.43 3.28
CA LEU A 1036 -20.76 -45.82 3.05
C LEU A 1036 -22.11 -46.13 3.71
N TYR A 1037 -22.31 -45.62 4.93
CA TYR A 1037 -23.54 -45.79 5.69
C TYR A 1037 -24.26 -44.48 5.99
N ALA A 1038 -25.58 -44.53 6.08
CA ALA A 1038 -26.41 -43.49 6.68
C ALA A 1038 -27.13 -44.03 7.91
N TYR A 1039 -27.19 -43.23 8.97
CA TYR A 1039 -27.94 -43.52 10.19
C TYR A 1039 -29.33 -42.91 10.07
N VAL A 1040 -30.36 -43.77 10.11
CA VAL A 1040 -31.75 -43.39 9.93
C VAL A 1040 -32.50 -43.66 11.23
N GLU A 1041 -33.29 -42.68 11.67
CA GLU A 1041 -34.19 -42.87 12.81
C GLU A 1041 -35.31 -43.86 12.46
N GLU A 1042 -35.40 -44.93 13.24
CA GLU A 1042 -36.48 -45.91 13.19
C GLU A 1042 -37.28 -45.84 14.49
N LYS A 1043 -38.59 -45.68 14.36
CA LYS A 1043 -39.50 -45.75 15.50
C LYS A 1043 -39.75 -47.21 15.84
N THR A 1044 -39.30 -47.62 17.02
CA THR A 1044 -39.57 -48.95 17.59
C THR A 1044 -40.61 -48.83 18.70
N LEU A 1045 -41.12 -49.97 19.18
CA LEU A 1045 -42.01 -50.04 20.34
C LEU A 1045 -41.36 -49.50 21.63
N PHE A 1046 -40.03 -49.38 21.67
CA PHE A 1046 -39.25 -48.90 22.82
C PHE A 1046 -38.70 -47.47 22.65
N GLY A 1047 -39.12 -46.76 21.59
CA GLY A 1047 -38.66 -45.40 21.26
C GLY A 1047 -37.95 -45.30 19.91
N THR A 1048 -37.31 -44.16 19.65
CA THR A 1048 -36.56 -43.92 18.41
C THR A 1048 -35.14 -44.48 18.54
N THR A 1049 -34.76 -45.40 17.65
CA THR A 1049 -33.40 -45.94 17.53
C THR A 1049 -32.77 -45.54 16.20
N LEU A 1050 -31.45 -45.40 16.14
CA LEU A 1050 -30.73 -45.15 14.90
C LEU A 1050 -30.29 -46.46 14.25
N SER A 1051 -30.78 -46.72 13.04
CA SER A 1051 -30.45 -47.90 12.23
C SER A 1051 -29.40 -47.55 11.18
N LYS A 1052 -28.31 -48.34 11.13
CA LYS A 1052 -27.20 -48.18 10.18
C LYS A 1052 -27.57 -48.88 8.86
N LYS A 1053 -27.68 -48.11 7.77
CA LYS A 1053 -28.06 -48.61 6.42
C LYS A 1053 -27.01 -48.25 5.38
N TYR A 1054 -26.78 -49.13 4.41
CA TYR A 1054 -25.95 -48.79 3.25
C TYR A 1054 -26.53 -47.60 2.49
N ASN A 1055 -25.66 -46.64 2.19
CA ASN A 1055 -26.01 -45.43 1.45
C ASN A 1055 -25.91 -45.60 -0.08
N ILE A 1056 -25.29 -46.70 -0.54
CA ILE A 1056 -25.29 -47.06 -1.96
C ILE A 1056 -26.69 -47.53 -2.35
N THR A 1057 -27.25 -46.96 -3.42
CA THR A 1057 -28.62 -47.25 -3.86
C THR A 1057 -28.73 -48.65 -4.49
N ASP A 1058 -29.89 -49.29 -4.31
CA ASP A 1058 -30.16 -50.58 -4.96
C ASP A 1058 -30.23 -50.46 -6.49
N LYS A 1059 -30.56 -49.26 -7.00
CA LYS A 1059 -30.57 -48.99 -8.44
C LYS A 1059 -29.15 -49.01 -9.00
N ALA A 1060 -28.21 -48.32 -8.35
CA ALA A 1060 -26.81 -48.35 -8.75
C ALA A 1060 -26.23 -49.77 -8.66
N LEU A 1061 -26.53 -50.51 -7.59
CA LEU A 1061 -26.11 -51.91 -7.47
C LEU A 1061 -26.55 -52.76 -8.68
N LYS A 1062 -27.84 -52.69 -9.04
CA LYS A 1062 -28.38 -53.42 -10.20
C LYS A 1062 -27.77 -52.95 -11.52
N GLU A 1063 -27.46 -51.66 -11.65
CA GLU A 1063 -26.84 -51.12 -12.85
C GLU A 1063 -25.42 -51.67 -13.05
N PHE A 1064 -24.59 -51.68 -12.00
CA PHE A 1064 -23.24 -52.27 -12.05
C PHE A 1064 -23.28 -53.78 -12.31
N GLN A 1065 -24.14 -54.52 -11.60
CA GLN A 1065 -24.31 -55.97 -11.80
C GLN A 1065 -24.73 -56.29 -13.24
N LYS A 1066 -25.64 -55.50 -13.81
CA LYS A 1066 -26.10 -55.67 -15.19
C LYS A 1066 -25.03 -55.30 -16.21
N ALA A 1067 -24.34 -54.18 -16.03
CA ALA A 1067 -23.33 -53.69 -16.96
C ALA A 1067 -22.13 -54.64 -17.04
N LEU A 1068 -21.72 -55.24 -15.92
CA LEU A 1068 -20.57 -56.16 -15.83
C LEU A 1068 -20.96 -57.64 -15.89
N ASN A 1069 -22.26 -57.94 -15.99
CA ASN A 1069 -22.80 -59.30 -15.96
C ASN A 1069 -22.30 -60.14 -14.76
N ASP A 1070 -22.24 -59.52 -13.58
CA ASP A 1070 -21.76 -60.14 -12.35
C ASP A 1070 -22.65 -59.80 -11.15
N ASN A 1071 -23.44 -60.78 -10.71
CA ASN A 1071 -24.34 -60.65 -9.57
C ASN A 1071 -23.64 -60.76 -8.20
N SER A 1072 -22.34 -61.06 -8.16
CA SER A 1072 -21.57 -61.12 -6.90
C SER A 1072 -21.11 -59.76 -6.40
N ILE A 1073 -21.17 -58.71 -7.24
CA ILE A 1073 -20.82 -57.33 -6.87
C ILE A 1073 -21.68 -56.88 -5.70
N THR A 1074 -21.04 -56.36 -4.66
CA THR A 1074 -21.69 -55.82 -3.45
C THR A 1074 -21.66 -54.28 -3.42
N LYS A 1075 -22.43 -53.69 -2.50
CA LYS A 1075 -22.41 -52.24 -2.26
C LYS A 1075 -21.05 -51.73 -1.76
N GLU A 1076 -20.31 -52.55 -1.02
CA GLU A 1076 -18.96 -52.22 -0.56
C GLU A 1076 -17.96 -52.22 -1.71
N ASP A 1077 -18.09 -53.17 -2.65
CA ASP A 1077 -17.23 -53.18 -3.85
C ASP A 1077 -17.45 -51.91 -4.69
N ILE A 1078 -18.70 -51.47 -4.85
CA ILE A 1078 -19.00 -50.21 -5.54
C ILE A 1078 -18.40 -49.01 -4.80
N PHE A 1079 -18.44 -49.00 -3.47
CA PHE A 1079 -17.86 -47.92 -2.66
C PHE A 1079 -16.34 -47.79 -2.89
N PHE A 1080 -15.61 -48.91 -2.81
CA PHE A 1080 -14.16 -48.89 -3.01
C PHE A 1080 -13.77 -48.70 -4.48
N TYR A 1081 -14.57 -49.20 -5.42
CA TYR A 1081 -14.42 -48.89 -6.84
C TYR A 1081 -14.51 -47.38 -7.10
N VAL A 1082 -15.54 -46.71 -6.56
CA VAL A 1082 -15.69 -45.24 -6.68
C VAL A 1082 -14.46 -44.55 -6.11
N PHE A 1083 -14.00 -44.94 -4.92
CA PHE A 1083 -12.81 -44.35 -4.34
C PHE A 1083 -11.55 -44.59 -5.19
N GLY A 1084 -11.40 -45.78 -5.78
CA GLY A 1084 -10.33 -46.13 -6.71
C GLY A 1084 -10.32 -45.22 -7.93
N VAL A 1085 -11.43 -45.13 -8.68
CA VAL A 1085 -11.56 -44.28 -9.88
C VAL A 1085 -11.28 -42.81 -9.56
N LEU A 1086 -11.82 -42.28 -8.45
CA LEU A 1086 -11.62 -40.88 -8.07
C LEU A 1086 -10.18 -40.60 -7.61
N SER A 1087 -9.41 -41.64 -7.29
CA SER A 1087 -8.00 -41.55 -6.91
C SER A 1087 -7.04 -41.77 -8.10
N THR A 1088 -7.56 -42.15 -9.26
CA THR A 1088 -6.81 -42.39 -10.50
C THR A 1088 -6.36 -41.07 -11.16
N PRO A 1089 -5.04 -40.78 -11.24
CA PRO A 1089 -4.53 -39.53 -11.79
C PRO A 1089 -4.99 -39.19 -13.22
N SER A 1090 -5.01 -40.16 -14.13
CA SER A 1090 -5.42 -39.98 -15.53
C SER A 1090 -6.90 -39.58 -15.67
N TYR A 1091 -7.80 -40.19 -14.89
CA TYR A 1091 -9.21 -39.79 -14.79
C TYR A 1091 -9.34 -38.34 -14.27
N VAL A 1092 -8.62 -38.01 -13.20
CA VAL A 1092 -8.67 -36.66 -12.60
C VAL A 1092 -8.16 -35.60 -13.57
N GLU A 1093 -7.05 -35.85 -14.27
CA GLU A 1093 -6.49 -34.90 -15.23
C GLU A 1093 -7.40 -34.71 -16.44
N ARG A 1094 -7.96 -35.81 -16.99
CA ARG A 1094 -8.89 -35.77 -18.13
C ARG A 1094 -10.16 -34.95 -17.80
N PHE A 1095 -10.76 -35.20 -16.64
CA PHE A 1095 -12.05 -34.60 -16.26
C PHE A 1095 -11.91 -33.42 -15.28
N LYS A 1096 -10.72 -32.83 -15.10
CA LYS A 1096 -10.48 -31.72 -14.15
C LYS A 1096 -11.47 -30.56 -14.30
N ASN A 1097 -11.86 -30.24 -15.53
CA ASN A 1097 -12.80 -29.17 -15.83
C ASN A 1097 -14.23 -29.52 -15.38
N ASN A 1098 -14.66 -30.77 -15.59
CA ASN A 1098 -15.93 -31.27 -15.07
C ASN A 1098 -15.91 -31.32 -13.54
N LEU A 1099 -14.89 -31.95 -12.96
CA LEU A 1099 -14.74 -32.12 -11.51
C LEU A 1099 -14.67 -30.80 -10.73
N SER A 1100 -14.15 -29.73 -11.35
CA SER A 1100 -14.18 -28.39 -10.77
C SER A 1100 -15.55 -27.71 -10.84
N LYS A 1101 -16.50 -28.18 -11.67
CA LYS A 1101 -17.78 -27.48 -11.93
C LYS A 1101 -19.02 -28.26 -11.52
N GLU A 1102 -18.93 -29.58 -11.45
CA GLU A 1102 -20.03 -30.49 -11.11
C GLU A 1102 -19.61 -31.54 -10.07
N LEU A 1103 -20.58 -32.30 -9.54
CA LEU A 1103 -20.24 -33.42 -8.67
C LEU A 1103 -19.60 -34.55 -9.50
N PRO A 1104 -18.70 -35.36 -8.90
CA PRO A 1104 -18.05 -36.44 -9.64
C PRO A 1104 -19.05 -37.46 -10.20
N ARG A 1105 -18.64 -38.12 -11.27
CA ARG A 1105 -19.35 -39.23 -11.90
C ARG A 1105 -18.33 -40.29 -12.27
N VAL A 1106 -18.66 -41.57 -12.12
CA VAL A 1106 -17.70 -42.63 -12.44
C VAL A 1106 -18.18 -43.49 -13.61
N PRO A 1107 -17.31 -43.87 -14.54
CA PRO A 1107 -17.62 -44.88 -15.54
C PRO A 1107 -17.80 -46.26 -14.88
N ILE A 1108 -18.41 -47.20 -15.60
CA ILE A 1108 -18.39 -48.61 -15.26
C ILE A 1108 -17.38 -49.26 -16.21
N LEU A 1109 -16.29 -49.81 -15.67
CA LEU A 1109 -15.15 -50.36 -16.42
C LEU A 1109 -15.07 -51.88 -16.22
N ASP A 1110 -14.59 -52.61 -17.23
CA ASP A 1110 -14.40 -54.06 -17.15
C ASP A 1110 -13.42 -54.46 -16.03
N SER A 1111 -12.39 -53.64 -15.78
CA SER A 1111 -11.42 -53.76 -14.67
C SER A 1111 -12.00 -53.45 -13.27
N PHE A 1112 -13.33 -53.59 -13.08
CA PHE A 1112 -14.03 -53.19 -11.86
C PHE A 1112 -13.46 -53.84 -10.60
N LYS A 1113 -13.17 -55.14 -10.66
CA LYS A 1113 -12.71 -55.91 -9.48
C LYS A 1113 -11.33 -55.44 -9.05
N GLU A 1114 -10.40 -55.30 -9.98
CA GLU A 1114 -9.04 -54.85 -9.76
C GLU A 1114 -9.01 -53.42 -9.21
N ILE A 1115 -9.82 -52.51 -9.77
CA ILE A 1115 -9.94 -51.12 -9.30
C ILE A 1115 -10.57 -51.08 -7.90
N SER A 1116 -11.60 -51.89 -7.63
CA SER A 1116 -12.22 -52.01 -6.30
C SER A 1116 -11.22 -52.49 -5.24
N GLU A 1117 -10.44 -53.52 -5.54
CA GLU A 1117 -9.42 -54.05 -4.65
C GLU A 1117 -8.30 -53.05 -4.36
N LEU A 1118 -7.80 -52.35 -5.39
CA LEU A 1118 -6.80 -51.29 -5.21
C LEU A 1118 -7.37 -50.10 -4.45
N GLY A 1119 -8.62 -49.72 -4.71
CA GLY A 1119 -9.34 -48.70 -3.96
C GLY A 1119 -9.45 -49.06 -2.48
N ARG A 1120 -9.76 -50.32 -2.15
CA ARG A 1120 -9.77 -50.82 -0.78
C ARG A 1120 -8.38 -50.75 -0.12
N LYS A 1121 -7.34 -51.22 -0.81
CA LYS A 1121 -5.94 -51.13 -0.32
C LYS A 1121 -5.51 -49.68 -0.07
N LEU A 1122 -5.87 -48.75 -0.97
CA LEU A 1122 -5.58 -47.33 -0.79
C LEU A 1122 -6.33 -46.75 0.40
N ALA A 1123 -7.59 -47.14 0.59
CA ALA A 1123 -8.40 -46.68 1.72
C ALA A 1123 -7.81 -47.17 3.06
N GLU A 1124 -7.48 -48.45 3.16
CA GLU A 1124 -6.81 -49.03 4.32
C GLU A 1124 -5.49 -48.33 4.63
N LEU A 1125 -4.68 -48.04 3.60
CA LEU A 1125 -3.43 -47.30 3.74
C LEU A 1125 -3.65 -45.89 4.31
N GLN A 1126 -4.59 -45.11 3.75
CA GLN A 1126 -4.90 -43.77 4.23
C GLN A 1126 -5.43 -43.76 5.67
N LEU A 1127 -6.32 -44.69 6.02
CA LEU A 1127 -6.86 -44.83 7.37
C LEU A 1127 -5.78 -45.21 8.38
N ALA A 1128 -4.93 -46.19 8.05
CA ALA A 1128 -3.87 -46.66 8.94
C ALA A 1128 -2.91 -45.53 9.34
N TYR A 1129 -2.36 -44.83 8.35
CA TYR A 1129 -1.45 -43.71 8.61
C TYR A 1129 -2.17 -42.50 9.22
N GLY A 1130 -3.42 -42.21 8.83
CA GLY A 1130 -4.23 -41.17 9.48
C GLY A 1130 -4.48 -41.44 10.96
N ARG A 1131 -4.82 -42.68 11.32
CA ARG A 1131 -5.00 -43.13 12.70
C ARG A 1131 -3.69 -43.06 13.50
N TYR A 1132 -2.56 -43.39 12.89
CA TYR A 1132 -1.25 -43.21 13.52
C TYR A 1132 -1.00 -41.75 13.94
N VAL A 1133 -1.18 -40.81 13.00
CA VAL A 1133 -0.99 -39.38 13.31
C VAL A 1133 -1.99 -38.91 14.37
N SER A 1134 -3.26 -39.36 14.29
CA SER A 1134 -4.26 -39.15 15.34
C SER A 1134 -3.76 -39.61 16.70
N ALA A 1135 -3.30 -40.85 16.82
CA ALA A 1135 -2.87 -41.43 18.08
C ALA A 1135 -1.69 -40.67 18.70
N VAL A 1136 -0.72 -40.22 17.88
CA VAL A 1136 0.44 -39.44 18.36
C VAL A 1136 0.03 -38.04 18.82
N VAL A 1137 -0.77 -37.33 18.03
CA VAL A 1137 -1.16 -35.94 18.34
C VAL A 1137 -2.17 -35.88 19.48
N MET A 1138 -3.12 -36.82 19.52
CA MET A 1138 -4.19 -36.90 20.53
C MET A 1138 -3.75 -37.60 21.83
N LYS A 1139 -2.48 -38.04 21.91
CA LYS A 1139 -1.89 -38.74 23.07
C LYS A 1139 -2.68 -40.00 23.44
N GLU A 1140 -3.08 -40.76 22.43
CA GLU A 1140 -3.69 -42.08 22.62
C GLU A 1140 -2.65 -43.10 23.10
N LYS A 1141 -3.07 -44.09 23.88
CA LYS A 1141 -2.17 -45.09 24.49
C LYS A 1141 -1.64 -46.10 23.49
N GLU A 1142 -2.46 -46.49 22.52
CA GLU A 1142 -2.14 -47.48 21.51
C GLU A 1142 -1.82 -46.78 20.20
N LYS A 1143 -0.69 -47.14 19.59
CA LYS A 1143 -0.26 -46.63 18.28
C LYS A 1143 -0.10 -47.81 17.32
N PRO A 1144 -0.73 -47.77 16.13
CA PRO A 1144 -0.53 -48.81 15.13
C PRO A 1144 0.94 -48.97 14.76
N ASP A 1145 1.45 -50.20 14.71
CA ASP A 1145 2.77 -50.46 14.16
C ASP A 1145 2.71 -50.38 12.64
N LEU A 1146 3.47 -49.44 12.07
CA LEU A 1146 3.44 -49.13 10.63
C LEU A 1146 4.84 -49.01 10.06
N PRO A 1147 5.06 -49.39 8.80
CA PRO A 1147 6.33 -49.18 8.12
C PRO A 1147 6.73 -47.70 8.07
N GLU A 1148 8.03 -47.44 8.24
CA GLU A 1148 8.63 -46.11 8.18
C GLU A 1148 9.76 -46.04 7.15
N TYR A 1149 10.00 -44.84 6.64
CA TYR A 1149 11.13 -44.58 5.76
C TYR A 1149 12.40 -44.32 6.59
N SER A 1150 13.45 -45.10 6.35
CA SER A 1150 14.70 -45.05 7.13
C SER A 1150 15.79 -44.17 6.52
N GLY A 1151 15.66 -43.75 5.26
CA GLY A 1151 16.70 -43.02 4.52
C GLY A 1151 16.82 -41.52 4.82
N LEU A 1152 16.49 -41.07 6.04
CA LEU A 1152 16.59 -39.66 6.45
C LEU A 1152 17.81 -39.44 7.34
N ASP A 1153 18.48 -38.30 7.15
CA ASP A 1153 19.54 -37.84 8.04
C ASP A 1153 18.97 -36.87 9.06
N ILE A 1154 19.15 -37.15 10.35
CA ILE A 1154 18.68 -36.29 11.46
C ILE A 1154 19.89 -35.57 12.06
N VAL A 1155 20.04 -34.29 11.72
CA VAL A 1155 21.10 -33.43 12.26
C VAL A 1155 20.51 -32.59 13.39
N LYS A 1156 21.09 -32.66 14.58
CA LYS A 1156 20.64 -31.97 15.81
C LYS A 1156 21.82 -31.27 16.48
N THR A 1157 21.53 -30.24 17.26
CA THR A 1157 22.57 -29.49 17.99
C THR A 1157 22.90 -30.18 19.32
N SER A 1158 21.89 -30.78 19.96
CA SER A 1158 21.98 -31.58 21.18
C SER A 1158 20.96 -32.73 21.15
N ASP A 1159 21.21 -33.81 21.88
CA ASP A 1159 20.25 -34.90 22.07
C ASP A 1159 18.96 -34.42 22.76
N SER A 1160 19.07 -33.43 23.65
CA SER A 1160 17.93 -32.81 24.32
C SER A 1160 16.96 -32.12 23.37
N ASP A 1161 17.41 -31.72 22.16
CA ASP A 1161 16.55 -31.03 21.18
C ASP A 1161 15.41 -31.93 20.67
N LEU A 1162 15.53 -33.26 20.81
CA LEU A 1162 14.50 -34.21 20.42
C LEU A 1162 13.33 -34.29 21.43
N ASP A 1163 13.55 -33.84 22.65
CA ASP A 1163 12.56 -33.77 23.72
C ASP A 1163 11.82 -32.42 23.77
N ASP A 1164 12.33 -31.41 23.07
CA ASP A 1164 11.65 -30.11 22.89
C ASP A 1164 10.28 -30.29 22.22
N TYR A 1165 9.35 -29.40 22.52
CA TYR A 1165 8.08 -29.30 21.80
C TYR A 1165 8.27 -28.57 20.47
N VAL A 1166 7.49 -28.95 19.45
CA VAL A 1166 7.53 -28.29 18.14
C VAL A 1166 6.89 -26.90 18.21
N GLU A 1167 7.71 -25.86 18.12
CA GLU A 1167 7.26 -24.46 18.11
C GLU A 1167 7.28 -23.84 16.71
N LYS A 1168 8.26 -24.21 15.88
CA LYS A 1168 8.40 -23.70 14.51
C LYS A 1168 8.89 -24.78 13.56
N VAL A 1169 8.30 -24.85 12.37
CA VAL A 1169 8.70 -25.78 11.31
C VAL A 1169 8.86 -25.03 9.99
N ARG A 1170 9.94 -25.29 9.26
CA ARG A 1170 10.17 -24.79 7.91
C ARG A 1170 10.51 -25.95 6.98
N LEU A 1171 9.63 -26.22 6.01
CA LEU A 1171 9.89 -27.14 4.91
C LEU A 1171 10.62 -26.42 3.78
N ASP A 1172 11.85 -26.81 3.49
CA ASP A 1172 12.65 -26.32 2.37
C ASP A 1172 12.63 -27.35 1.23
N LYS A 1173 11.70 -27.16 0.29
CA LYS A 1173 11.53 -28.08 -0.84
C LYS A 1173 12.73 -28.11 -1.77
N LYS A 1174 13.49 -27.01 -1.88
CA LYS A 1174 14.66 -26.91 -2.77
C LYS A 1174 15.81 -27.74 -2.23
N ASN A 1175 16.06 -27.65 -0.93
CA ASN A 1175 17.13 -28.39 -0.27
C ASN A 1175 16.69 -29.77 0.23
N ARG A 1176 15.41 -30.13 0.05
CA ARG A 1176 14.79 -31.38 0.51
C ARG A 1176 15.02 -31.63 2.00
N GLU A 1177 14.80 -30.60 2.80
CA GLU A 1177 14.96 -30.65 4.26
C GLU A 1177 13.77 -30.03 5.01
N ILE A 1178 13.52 -30.51 6.23
CA ILE A 1178 12.64 -29.86 7.21
C ILE A 1178 13.48 -29.36 8.39
N VAL A 1179 13.33 -28.09 8.75
CA VAL A 1179 13.98 -27.50 9.92
C VAL A 1179 12.96 -27.29 11.02
N VAL A 1180 13.21 -27.86 12.20
CA VAL A 1180 12.35 -27.78 13.39
C VAL A 1180 13.06 -26.97 14.48
N ASN A 1181 12.37 -25.97 15.01
CA ASN A 1181 12.83 -25.01 16.04
C ASN A 1181 14.17 -24.31 15.73
N GLY A 1182 14.66 -24.39 14.49
CA GLY A 1182 16.01 -23.94 14.12
C GLY A 1182 17.15 -24.83 14.62
N LYS A 1183 16.85 -25.90 15.38
CA LYS A 1183 17.84 -26.75 16.05
C LYS A 1183 18.00 -28.14 15.45
N VAL A 1184 16.93 -28.69 14.88
CA VAL A 1184 16.91 -30.03 14.29
C VAL A 1184 16.58 -29.95 12.81
N ARG A 1185 17.34 -30.66 11.98
CA ARG A 1185 17.17 -30.75 10.53
C ARG A 1185 16.93 -32.19 10.14
N VAL A 1186 15.83 -32.43 9.43
CA VAL A 1186 15.52 -33.70 8.77
C VAL A 1186 15.89 -33.55 7.31
N GLN A 1187 16.95 -34.23 6.88
CA GLN A 1187 17.55 -34.09 5.54
C GLN A 1187 17.36 -35.37 4.72
N ASN A 1188 17.70 -35.29 3.43
CA ASN A 1188 17.52 -36.36 2.43
C ASN A 1188 16.07 -36.81 2.25
N ILE A 1189 15.13 -35.85 2.30
CA ILE A 1189 13.73 -36.15 1.97
C ILE A 1189 13.66 -36.56 0.49
N PRO A 1190 13.10 -37.73 0.15
CA PRO A 1190 13.03 -38.17 -1.23
C PRO A 1190 12.06 -37.29 -2.05
N GLU A 1191 12.36 -37.10 -3.33
CA GLU A 1191 11.61 -36.21 -4.22
C GLU A 1191 10.13 -36.63 -4.34
N PHE A 1192 9.86 -37.93 -4.45
CA PHE A 1192 8.49 -38.46 -4.51
C PHE A 1192 7.62 -38.04 -3.32
N ALA A 1193 8.20 -37.82 -2.13
CA ALA A 1193 7.46 -37.40 -0.93
C ALA A 1193 7.09 -35.91 -0.97
N LEU A 1194 7.74 -35.12 -1.83
CA LEU A 1194 7.39 -33.72 -2.11
C LEU A 1194 6.43 -33.59 -3.29
N GLU A 1195 6.29 -34.65 -4.09
CA GLU A 1195 5.41 -34.70 -5.27
C GLU A 1195 4.08 -35.41 -5.00
N CYS A 1196 4.06 -36.43 -4.14
CA CYS A 1196 2.84 -37.15 -3.75
C CYS A 1196 1.85 -36.21 -3.08
N ARG A 1197 0.82 -35.78 -3.81
CA ARG A 1197 -0.22 -34.90 -3.27
C ARG A 1197 -1.34 -35.73 -2.65
N VAL A 1198 -1.68 -35.35 -1.42
CA VAL A 1198 -2.92 -35.73 -0.76
C VAL A 1198 -3.62 -34.45 -0.41
N GLY A 1199 -4.65 -34.15 -1.17
CA GLY A 1199 -5.20 -32.83 -1.16
C GLY A 1199 -4.33 -31.83 -1.92
N ASN A 1200 -4.23 -30.60 -1.39
CA ASN A 1200 -3.48 -29.49 -2.00
C ASN A 1200 -1.96 -29.58 -1.81
N TYR A 1201 -1.50 -30.42 -0.90
CA TYR A 1201 -0.10 -30.49 -0.47
C TYR A 1201 0.33 -31.94 -0.29
N PRO A 1202 1.65 -32.20 -0.28
CA PRO A 1202 2.17 -33.46 0.22
C PRO A 1202 1.86 -33.67 1.70
N PRO A 1203 1.73 -34.93 2.16
CA PRO A 1203 1.45 -35.24 3.57
C PRO A 1203 2.41 -34.54 4.55
N ILE A 1204 3.71 -34.53 4.26
CA ILE A 1204 4.73 -33.88 5.11
C ILE A 1204 4.61 -32.34 5.13
N GLU A 1205 4.05 -31.73 4.08
CA GLU A 1205 3.79 -30.30 4.05
C GLU A 1205 2.55 -29.92 4.87
N TRP A 1206 1.52 -30.77 4.91
CA TRP A 1206 0.37 -30.58 5.80
C TRP A 1206 0.81 -30.51 7.25
N ILE A 1207 1.54 -31.52 7.73
CA ILE A 1207 1.99 -31.53 9.13
C ILE A 1207 2.97 -30.40 9.43
N SER A 1208 3.85 -30.02 8.48
CA SER A 1208 4.79 -28.91 8.68
C SER A 1208 4.07 -27.56 8.83
N LYS A 1209 2.87 -27.42 8.27
CA LYS A 1209 2.07 -26.18 8.36
C LYS A 1209 1.20 -26.13 9.60
N TYR A 1210 0.67 -27.26 10.05
CA TYR A 1210 -0.39 -27.30 11.05
C TYR A 1210 0.01 -27.95 12.37
N LEU A 1211 0.96 -28.88 12.39
CA LEU A 1211 1.48 -29.46 13.64
C LEU A 1211 2.60 -28.58 14.20
N VAL A 1212 2.26 -27.32 14.43
CA VAL A 1212 3.15 -26.27 14.93
C VAL A 1212 2.34 -25.35 15.83
N LYS A 1213 2.96 -24.76 16.86
CA LYS A 1213 2.32 -23.78 17.72
C LYS A 1213 1.90 -22.54 16.92
N GLN A 1214 0.62 -22.18 16.99
CA GLN A 1214 0.05 -21.00 16.32
C GLN A 1214 -0.77 -20.18 17.31
N GLU A 1215 -0.65 -18.86 17.22
CA GLU A 1215 -1.44 -17.91 18.00
C GLU A 1215 -2.21 -17.00 17.05
N ASP A 1216 -3.52 -16.92 17.25
CA ASP A 1216 -4.38 -16.00 16.52
C ASP A 1216 -4.42 -14.64 17.22
N LYS A 1217 -3.95 -13.60 16.53
CA LYS A 1217 -3.77 -12.26 17.13
C LYS A 1217 -5.09 -11.59 17.52
N ASP A 1218 -6.16 -11.86 16.78
CA ASP A 1218 -7.46 -11.22 16.99
C ASP A 1218 -8.17 -11.79 18.23
N THR A 1219 -8.06 -13.09 18.43
CA THR A 1219 -8.74 -13.81 19.53
C THR A 1219 -7.83 -14.10 20.74
N GLY A 1220 -6.51 -14.06 20.56
CA GLY A 1220 -5.51 -14.48 21.54
C GLY A 1220 -5.49 -15.99 21.83
N ILE A 1221 -6.18 -16.79 21.03
CA ILE A 1221 -6.26 -18.25 21.21
C ILE A 1221 -5.04 -18.92 20.59
N ILE A 1222 -4.50 -19.92 21.31
CA ILE A 1222 -3.35 -20.70 20.90
C ILE A 1222 -3.79 -22.11 20.48
N TRP A 1223 -3.37 -22.50 19.28
CA TRP A 1223 -3.34 -23.88 18.82
C TRP A 1223 -1.96 -24.46 19.03
N ASP A 1224 -1.82 -25.35 20.01
CA ASP A 1224 -0.56 -26.01 20.33
C ASP A 1224 -0.77 -27.54 20.32
N PRO A 1225 -0.18 -28.27 19.35
CA PRO A 1225 -0.29 -29.72 19.30
C PRO A 1225 0.46 -30.43 20.43
N LYS A 1226 1.38 -29.74 21.13
CA LYS A 1226 2.24 -30.30 22.19
C LYS A 1226 2.87 -31.64 21.80
N ILE A 1227 3.37 -31.70 20.56
CA ILE A 1227 4.14 -32.84 20.07
C ILE A 1227 5.63 -32.57 20.26
N LYS A 1228 6.37 -33.60 20.66
CA LYS A 1228 7.83 -33.53 20.74
C LYS A 1228 8.45 -33.56 19.36
N VAL A 1229 9.65 -33.00 19.21
CA VAL A 1229 10.42 -33.05 17.95
C VAL A 1229 10.65 -34.51 17.51
N SER A 1230 10.96 -35.41 18.43
CA SER A 1230 11.07 -36.86 18.17
C SER A 1230 9.79 -37.47 17.58
N GLU A 1231 8.62 -37.15 18.15
CA GLU A 1231 7.32 -37.60 17.65
C GLU A 1231 7.02 -37.02 16.27
N PHE A 1232 7.35 -35.75 16.03
CA PHE A 1232 7.18 -35.12 14.72
C PHE A 1232 8.03 -35.79 13.63
N ILE A 1233 9.30 -36.07 13.92
CA ILE A 1233 10.22 -36.76 12.99
C ILE A 1233 9.69 -38.15 12.66
N ASP A 1234 9.20 -38.87 13.66
CA ASP A 1234 8.60 -40.19 13.46
C ASP A 1234 7.36 -40.12 12.55
N ILE A 1235 6.46 -39.15 12.77
CA ILE A 1235 5.35 -38.88 11.84
C ILE A 1235 5.87 -38.61 10.41
N VAL A 1236 6.92 -37.79 10.25
CA VAL A 1236 7.52 -37.51 8.93
C VAL A 1236 7.97 -38.80 8.25
N LYS A 1237 8.68 -39.69 8.95
CA LYS A 1237 9.12 -40.98 8.40
C LYS A 1237 7.96 -41.86 7.95
N LYS A 1238 6.89 -41.93 8.76
CA LYS A 1238 5.68 -42.69 8.41
C LYS A 1238 5.00 -42.10 7.17
N LEU A 1239 4.84 -40.77 7.11
CA LEU A 1239 4.17 -40.13 5.98
C LEU A 1239 4.98 -40.19 4.67
N ILE A 1240 6.31 -40.31 4.73
CA ILE A 1240 7.13 -40.60 3.55
C ILE A 1240 6.87 -42.03 3.05
N ALA A 1241 6.86 -43.03 3.95
CA ALA A 1241 6.52 -44.41 3.58
C ALA A 1241 5.09 -44.54 3.04
N PHE A 1242 4.14 -43.79 3.61
CA PHE A 1242 2.79 -43.66 3.06
C PHE A 1242 2.81 -43.11 1.63
N SER A 1243 3.59 -42.06 1.37
CA SER A 1243 3.65 -41.39 0.06
C SER A 1243 4.15 -42.33 -1.03
N GLU A 1244 5.16 -43.15 -0.73
CA GLU A 1244 5.69 -44.17 -1.64
C GLU A 1244 4.62 -45.19 -2.05
N LYS A 1245 3.98 -45.82 -1.06
CA LYS A 1245 2.93 -46.82 -1.29
C LYS A 1245 1.69 -46.23 -1.96
N CYS A 1246 1.34 -45.00 -1.62
CA CYS A 1246 0.22 -44.28 -2.23
C CYS A 1246 0.47 -44.09 -3.74
N LEU A 1247 1.68 -43.67 -4.12
CA LEU A 1247 2.06 -43.53 -5.53
C LEU A 1247 2.10 -44.88 -6.27
N GLU A 1248 2.58 -45.95 -5.63
CA GLU A 1248 2.56 -47.30 -6.22
C GLU A 1248 1.13 -47.75 -6.55
N ILE A 1249 0.18 -47.58 -5.61
CA ILE A 1249 -1.22 -47.95 -5.84
C ILE A 1249 -1.85 -47.06 -6.91
N LYS A 1250 -1.61 -45.74 -6.88
CA LYS A 1250 -2.12 -44.80 -7.89
C LYS A 1250 -1.57 -45.12 -9.29
N GLY A 1251 -0.31 -45.55 -9.41
CA GLY A 1251 0.27 -46.01 -10.68
C GLY A 1251 -0.45 -47.24 -11.26
N LYS A 1252 -0.73 -48.24 -10.42
CA LYS A 1252 -1.52 -49.43 -10.85
C LYS A 1252 -2.96 -49.07 -11.23
N LEU A 1253 -3.58 -48.12 -10.51
CA LEU A 1253 -4.91 -47.60 -10.87
C LEU A 1253 -4.90 -46.90 -12.23
N ASP A 1254 -3.83 -46.15 -12.56
CA ASP A 1254 -3.68 -45.51 -13.87
C ASP A 1254 -3.50 -46.53 -15.01
N GLU A 1255 -2.73 -47.60 -14.79
CA GLU A 1255 -2.55 -48.68 -15.77
C GLU A 1255 -3.86 -49.40 -16.08
N LEU A 1256 -4.76 -49.56 -15.11
CA LEU A 1256 -6.06 -50.22 -15.29
C LEU A 1256 -7.13 -49.32 -15.90
N TYR A 1257 -6.96 -48.00 -15.81
CA TYR A 1257 -7.89 -47.00 -16.33
C TYR A 1257 -7.56 -46.56 -17.76
N SER A 1258 -6.27 -46.55 -18.09
CA SER A 1258 -5.75 -46.23 -19.43
C SER A 1258 -6.14 -47.31 -20.44
#